data_AF-A0A517TYY8-F1
#
_entry.id   AF-A0A517TYY8-F1
#
_cell.length_a   1.000
_cell.length_b   1.000
_cell.length_c   1.000
_cell.angle_alpha   90.00
_cell.angle_beta   90.00
_cell.angle_gamma   90.00
#
_symmetry.space_group_name_H-M   'P 1'
#
loop_
_entity.id
_entity.type
_entity.pdbx_description
1 polymer ?
#
loop_
_entity_poly.entity_id
_entity_poly.type
_entity_poly.pdbx_seq_one_letter_code
_entity_poly.pdbx_strand_id
1 'polypeptide(L)'
;MSHRWFRRSKSLGRSRRAEFSRVIAFEPLEPRLALTTFTVNSLVDAPVNFSDNVVTLREAIGAANTNVAVQPGGPAGDTLFSDRIQFQPGLTGTITLTQGQLNPRGLLVINGPGSSLLTVSGGATASRVFFVSDPAVGTFGSLTIRDLTIRGGNATQGGGILNNERLTMENVVITANKALEGAGIHNSSTGTLTVRTSQIQGNQAGSFSATPDGGGGGLFNAGSATLIDSSINGNSVLTGTGGAIVNSGTLTLLNSSITGNGAALSVGGISNSGILKIVNSTIANNHAFDSGGFDGVIGALLNQTAGTVTVQNSTFSGNGATLVGGILNDGSMSLENSTVSGNIGGRDRGGISNNGILSLRNSTVVGNRSDASNVGGIGAGLYNNSVFGVVMHNSIVADNVQGPIAGLSIADNFAGAAANTASSHNLIGPGDSSGLANGGVNGNQIGVASALLGSLASNGGAAQTHLPLPGSPAINAGGNDQRPIDAFDLDGDANTTEPIPFDQRGSGFARVSSVTVDVGAVEVQSDPTADFDFDNDRDGADFLIWQRGFGVTGVAATRSSGNADFDNDVDAADLAVWTAQYGSTAAVEEASMIAAGPTASASANFRMAPSLTANGEPSRSAIRHMLARDAVFASARLPFLDAELFSLRAAGKARVRILWR
;
A
#
# COMPACT_ATOMS: atom_id res chain seq x y z
N MET A 1 32.89 72.95 -60.97
CA MET A 1 32.21 72.23 -62.08
C MET A 1 32.66 70.77 -62.08
N SER A 2 31.79 69.87 -62.53
CA SER A 2 31.64 68.48 -62.08
C SER A 2 32.55 67.41 -62.71
N HIS A 3 32.44 66.21 -62.12
CA HIS A 3 32.73 64.82 -62.59
C HIS A 3 34.09 64.25 -62.18
N ARG A 4 34.28 62.94 -61.87
CA ARG A 4 33.50 61.80 -61.32
C ARG A 4 34.56 60.67 -61.22
N TRP A 5 34.61 59.95 -60.08
CA TRP A 5 34.88 58.50 -59.87
C TRP A 5 36.14 57.82 -60.48
N PHE A 6 36.85 56.83 -59.91
CA PHE A 6 36.80 56.04 -58.66
C PHE A 6 38.17 55.34 -58.42
N ARG A 7 38.37 54.77 -57.21
CA ARG A 7 39.63 54.28 -56.61
C ARG A 7 39.99 52.80 -56.87
N ARG A 8 41.32 52.59 -56.99
CA ARG A 8 42.27 51.48 -56.63
C ARG A 8 41.76 50.17 -55.96
N SER A 9 42.38 49.03 -56.33
CA SER A 9 43.33 48.22 -55.49
C SER A 9 43.53 46.77 -56.00
N LYS A 10 44.69 46.16 -55.69
CA LYS A 10 45.30 44.92 -56.19
C LYS A 10 44.69 43.60 -55.65
N SER A 11 44.80 42.48 -56.40
CA SER A 11 44.77 41.12 -55.83
C SER A 11 45.78 40.17 -56.50
N LEU A 12 46.54 39.44 -55.68
CA LEU A 12 47.59 38.47 -56.01
C LEU A 12 47.03 37.03 -56.11
N GLY A 13 47.62 36.23 -57.02
CA GLY A 13 47.86 34.78 -56.87
C GLY A 13 46.70 33.79 -57.09
N ARG A 14 46.69 33.10 -58.24
CA ARG A 14 45.87 31.88 -58.46
C ARG A 14 46.69 30.63 -58.10
N SER A 15 46.25 29.85 -57.10
CA SER A 15 46.77 28.51 -56.80
C SER A 15 46.01 27.43 -57.61
N ARG A 16 46.69 26.31 -57.87
CA ARG A 16 46.22 25.17 -58.67
C ARG A 16 45.07 24.44 -57.98
N ARG A 17 44.02 24.09 -58.74
CA ARG A 17 42.90 23.23 -58.32
C ARG A 17 43.42 21.81 -58.03
N ALA A 18 43.20 21.33 -56.82
CA ALA A 18 43.30 19.90 -56.49
C ALA A 18 42.06 19.18 -57.01
N GLU A 19 42.25 18.13 -57.81
CA GLU A 19 41.21 17.18 -58.18
C GLU A 19 40.87 16.33 -56.95
N PHE A 20 39.69 16.58 -56.35
CA PHE A 20 39.13 15.67 -55.37
C PHE A 20 38.56 14.45 -56.10
N SER A 21 39.35 13.39 -56.19
CA SER A 21 38.80 12.07 -56.50
C SER A 21 37.82 11.71 -55.37
N ARG A 22 36.52 11.63 -55.68
CA ARG A 22 35.52 11.08 -54.77
C ARG A 22 35.79 9.60 -54.64
N VAL A 23 36.61 9.22 -53.66
CA VAL A 23 36.66 7.85 -53.17
C VAL A 23 35.28 7.57 -52.57
N ILE A 24 34.58 6.59 -53.12
CA ILE A 24 33.42 6.00 -52.46
C ILE A 24 33.98 5.31 -51.21
N ALA A 25 33.92 6.00 -50.07
CA ALA A 25 34.18 5.40 -48.79
C ALA A 25 32.97 4.52 -48.47
N PHE A 26 33.16 3.20 -48.47
CA PHE A 26 32.31 2.34 -47.66
C PHE A 26 32.64 2.68 -46.21
N GLU A 27 31.76 3.43 -45.55
CA GLU A 27 31.72 3.35 -44.09
C GLU A 27 31.28 1.92 -43.77
N PRO A 28 32.10 1.11 -43.08
CA PRO A 28 31.60 -0.14 -42.56
C PRO A 28 30.40 0.21 -41.68
N LEU A 29 29.24 -0.37 -42.01
CA LEU A 29 28.11 -0.38 -41.10
C LEU A 29 28.67 -0.78 -39.74
N GLU A 30 28.59 0.14 -38.77
CA GLU A 30 28.80 -0.17 -37.36
C GLU A 30 28.09 -1.50 -37.07
N PRO A 31 28.75 -2.48 -36.43
CA PRO A 31 28.18 -3.80 -36.27
C PRO A 31 26.80 -3.65 -35.63
N ARG A 32 25.75 -3.93 -36.41
CA ARG A 32 24.42 -4.16 -35.87
C ARG A 32 24.53 -5.45 -35.08
N LEU A 33 24.96 -5.35 -33.83
CA LEU A 33 25.01 -6.46 -32.89
C LEU A 33 23.55 -6.86 -32.63
N ALA A 34 23.07 -7.79 -33.44
CA ALA A 34 21.81 -8.45 -33.17
C ALA A 34 21.96 -9.20 -31.85
N LEU A 35 21.07 -8.96 -30.89
CA LEU A 35 21.02 -9.72 -29.65
C LEU A 35 21.09 -11.22 -29.95
N THR A 36 22.12 -11.91 -29.43
CA THR A 36 22.26 -13.35 -29.62
C THR A 36 21.04 -14.05 -29.03
N THR A 37 20.37 -14.83 -29.86
CA THR A 37 19.14 -15.52 -29.49
C THR A 37 19.29 -17.03 -29.69
N PHE A 38 19.13 -17.79 -28.61
CA PHE A 38 19.06 -19.24 -28.58
C PHE A 38 17.60 -19.69 -28.58
N THR A 39 17.22 -20.54 -29.53
CA THR A 39 15.85 -21.05 -29.68
C THR A 39 15.76 -22.50 -29.22
N VAL A 40 15.07 -22.72 -28.10
CA VAL A 40 14.75 -24.04 -27.55
C VAL A 40 13.67 -24.68 -28.41
N ASN A 41 13.90 -25.90 -28.90
CA ASN A 41 12.98 -26.64 -29.77
C ASN A 41 12.47 -27.95 -29.15
N SER A 42 12.85 -28.24 -27.91
CA SER A 42 12.55 -29.51 -27.24
C SER A 42 12.13 -29.31 -25.79
N LEU A 43 11.19 -30.15 -25.34
CA LEU A 43 10.77 -30.24 -23.94
C LEU A 43 11.64 -31.19 -23.10
N VAL A 44 12.57 -31.90 -23.74
CA VAL A 44 13.43 -32.88 -23.06
C VAL A 44 14.45 -32.15 -22.17
N ASP A 45 14.78 -32.75 -21.03
CA ASP A 45 15.97 -32.39 -20.26
C ASP A 45 17.03 -33.49 -20.43
N ALA A 46 18.08 -33.20 -21.20
CA ALA A 46 19.17 -34.12 -21.52
C ALA A 46 20.54 -33.53 -21.11
N PRO A 47 21.59 -34.35 -20.96
CA PRO A 47 22.95 -33.85 -20.86
C PRO A 47 23.27 -32.92 -22.03
N VAL A 48 24.04 -31.86 -21.77
CA VAL A 48 24.36 -30.84 -22.78
C VAL A 48 25.09 -31.45 -23.98
N ASN A 49 24.51 -31.33 -25.16
CA ASN A 49 25.10 -31.73 -26.44
C ASN A 49 24.77 -30.71 -27.54
N PHE A 50 25.70 -29.80 -27.84
CA PHE A 50 25.45 -28.72 -28.80
C PHE A 50 25.31 -29.13 -30.29
N SER A 51 25.34 -30.43 -30.59
CA SER A 51 25.53 -30.97 -31.95
C SER A 51 24.46 -31.96 -32.44
N ASP A 52 23.43 -32.28 -31.63
CA ASP A 52 22.43 -33.30 -31.97
C ASP A 52 21.13 -32.77 -32.62
N ASN A 53 21.12 -31.50 -33.04
CA ASN A 53 19.97 -30.79 -33.61
C ASN A 53 18.75 -30.68 -32.69
N VAL A 54 18.89 -31.08 -31.43
CA VAL A 54 17.92 -30.86 -30.36
C VAL A 54 18.48 -29.75 -29.49
N VAL A 55 17.67 -28.74 -29.19
CA VAL A 55 18.05 -27.64 -28.30
C VAL A 55 17.08 -27.63 -27.16
N THR A 56 17.53 -28.22 -26.06
CA THR A 56 16.87 -28.18 -24.75
C THR A 56 17.13 -26.84 -24.06
N LEU A 57 16.33 -26.51 -23.05
CA LEU A 57 16.58 -25.33 -22.21
C LEU A 57 17.97 -25.40 -21.54
N ARG A 58 18.42 -26.60 -21.15
CA ARG A 58 19.73 -26.80 -20.53
C ARG A 58 20.86 -26.50 -21.49
N GLU A 59 20.73 -26.90 -22.75
CA GLU A 59 21.72 -26.58 -23.79
C GLU A 59 21.73 -25.10 -24.12
N ALA A 60 20.57 -24.45 -24.23
CA ALA A 60 20.52 -23.01 -24.45
C ALA A 60 21.20 -22.23 -23.31
N ILE A 61 20.98 -22.63 -22.06
CA ILE A 61 21.69 -22.05 -20.89
C ILE A 61 23.19 -22.38 -20.94
N GLY A 62 23.56 -23.62 -21.29
CA GLY A 62 24.97 -24.02 -21.42
C GLY A 62 25.70 -23.22 -22.49
N ALA A 63 25.04 -22.97 -23.62
CA ALA A 63 25.54 -22.19 -24.74
C ALA A 63 25.78 -20.73 -24.33
N ALA A 64 24.80 -20.10 -23.66
CA ALA A 64 24.93 -18.75 -23.12
C ALA A 64 26.05 -18.64 -22.08
N ASN A 65 26.09 -19.56 -21.11
CA ASN A 65 27.10 -19.57 -20.05
C ASN A 65 28.55 -19.73 -20.56
N THR A 66 28.74 -20.36 -21.72
CA THR A 66 30.07 -20.66 -22.28
C THR A 66 30.39 -19.88 -23.55
N ASN A 67 29.47 -19.02 -23.99
CA ASN A 67 29.60 -18.23 -25.20
C ASN A 67 29.88 -19.08 -26.45
N VAL A 68 29.18 -20.22 -26.59
CA VAL A 68 29.31 -21.14 -27.73
C VAL A 68 28.01 -21.25 -28.52
N ALA A 69 28.11 -21.54 -29.82
CA ALA A 69 26.95 -21.76 -30.66
C ALA A 69 26.28 -23.11 -30.34
N VAL A 70 24.98 -23.21 -30.58
CA VAL A 70 24.20 -24.45 -30.48
C VAL A 70 23.41 -24.65 -31.77
N GLN A 71 23.38 -25.86 -32.33
CA GLN A 71 22.72 -26.12 -33.61
C GLN A 71 21.41 -26.90 -33.42
N PRO A 72 20.29 -26.50 -34.07
CA PRO A 72 20.11 -25.30 -34.90
C PRO A 72 19.85 -24.00 -34.09
N GLY A 73 19.93 -24.06 -32.75
CA GLY A 73 19.35 -23.06 -31.85
C GLY A 73 19.93 -21.66 -31.87
N GLY A 74 21.14 -21.41 -32.36
CA GLY A 74 21.66 -20.05 -32.52
C GLY A 74 23.19 -19.92 -32.54
N PRO A 75 23.70 -18.72 -32.89
CA PRO A 75 25.13 -18.42 -32.85
C PRO A 75 25.65 -18.33 -31.41
N ALA A 76 26.98 -18.25 -31.25
CA ALA A 76 27.60 -18.04 -29.94
C ALA A 76 27.14 -16.71 -29.31
N GLY A 77 27.07 -16.71 -27.98
CA GLY A 77 26.69 -15.56 -27.14
C GLY A 77 27.57 -14.31 -27.32
N ASP A 78 27.17 -13.25 -26.62
CA ASP A 78 27.99 -12.04 -26.42
C ASP A 78 28.46 -11.93 -24.96
N THR A 79 29.68 -11.46 -24.73
CA THR A 79 30.24 -11.23 -23.40
C THR A 79 29.97 -9.82 -22.85
N LEU A 80 29.50 -8.90 -23.69
CA LEU A 80 29.22 -7.49 -23.37
C LEU A 80 27.73 -7.18 -23.29
N PHE A 81 26.88 -8.00 -23.91
CA PHE A 81 25.42 -7.82 -23.93
C PHE A 81 24.70 -9.05 -23.37
N SER A 82 23.41 -8.92 -23.06
CA SER A 82 22.62 -10.03 -22.56
C SER A 82 22.27 -11.02 -23.66
N ASP A 83 22.59 -12.30 -23.46
CA ASP A 83 22.07 -13.37 -24.30
C ASP A 83 20.56 -13.56 -24.08
N ARG A 84 19.84 -13.98 -25.12
CA ARG A 84 18.41 -14.28 -25.05
C ARG A 84 18.14 -15.75 -25.34
N ILE A 85 17.33 -16.38 -24.51
CA ILE A 85 16.70 -17.68 -24.77
C ILE A 85 15.23 -17.45 -25.07
N GLN A 86 14.76 -18.07 -26.14
CA GLN A 86 13.35 -18.13 -26.53
C GLN A 86 12.96 -19.56 -26.88
N PHE A 87 11.67 -19.82 -27.04
CA PHE A 87 11.14 -21.13 -27.41
C PHE A 87 10.59 -21.10 -28.83
N GLN A 88 10.74 -22.21 -29.55
CA GLN A 88 10.16 -22.36 -30.88
C GLN A 88 8.65 -22.09 -30.83
N PRO A 89 8.09 -21.36 -31.81
CA PRO A 89 6.64 -21.14 -31.87
C PRO A 89 5.86 -22.45 -31.76
N GLY A 90 4.88 -22.49 -30.85
CA GLY A 90 4.05 -23.66 -30.59
C GLY A 90 4.66 -24.69 -29.62
N LEU A 91 5.87 -24.49 -29.11
CA LEU A 91 6.46 -25.35 -28.09
C LEU A 91 5.79 -25.10 -26.73
N THR A 92 4.83 -25.96 -26.37
CA THR A 92 4.07 -25.88 -25.12
C THR A 92 4.14 -27.21 -24.37
N GLY A 93 4.09 -27.18 -23.04
CA GLY A 93 4.10 -28.37 -22.20
C GLY A 93 4.96 -28.22 -20.96
N THR A 94 5.55 -29.33 -20.51
CA THR A 94 6.39 -29.35 -19.30
C THR A 94 7.79 -29.85 -19.62
N ILE A 95 8.80 -29.01 -19.36
CA ILE A 95 10.20 -29.41 -19.28
C ILE A 95 10.41 -30.03 -17.90
N THR A 96 10.54 -31.35 -17.84
CA THR A 96 10.76 -32.07 -16.59
C THR A 96 12.25 -32.29 -16.38
N LEU A 97 12.83 -31.66 -15.37
CA LEU A 97 14.26 -31.77 -15.09
C LEU A 97 14.60 -33.18 -14.59
N THR A 98 15.58 -33.80 -15.25
CA THR A 98 16.15 -35.11 -14.92
C THR A 98 17.65 -35.02 -14.63
N GLN A 99 18.30 -33.94 -15.05
CA GLN A 99 19.75 -33.69 -14.87
C GLN A 99 20.04 -32.72 -13.70
N GLY A 100 19.07 -32.53 -12.81
CA GLY A 100 19.14 -31.60 -11.69
C GLY A 100 18.78 -30.15 -12.05
N GLN A 101 19.10 -29.21 -11.16
CA GLN A 101 18.79 -27.79 -11.32
C GLN A 101 19.44 -27.15 -12.57
N LEU A 102 18.86 -26.06 -13.04
CA LEU A 102 19.42 -25.19 -14.08
C LEU A 102 20.27 -24.09 -13.44
N ASN A 103 21.47 -23.86 -13.99
CA ASN A 103 22.45 -22.92 -13.44
C ASN A 103 22.75 -21.78 -14.46
N PRO A 104 21.82 -20.85 -14.69
CA PRO A 104 22.09 -19.67 -15.52
C PRO A 104 23.14 -18.75 -14.87
N ARG A 105 24.00 -18.14 -15.69
CA ARG A 105 25.09 -17.22 -15.30
C ARG A 105 25.17 -16.01 -16.22
N GLY A 106 26.02 -15.04 -15.89
CA GLY A 106 26.21 -13.85 -16.71
C GLY A 106 24.95 -13.01 -16.89
N LEU A 107 24.85 -12.33 -18.04
CA LEU A 107 23.70 -11.52 -18.44
C LEU A 107 22.78 -12.36 -19.34
N LEU A 108 21.63 -12.79 -18.82
CA LEU A 108 20.74 -13.71 -19.52
C LEU A 108 19.28 -13.30 -19.42
N VAL A 109 18.56 -13.39 -20.53
CA VAL A 109 17.11 -13.24 -20.61
C VAL A 109 16.49 -14.54 -21.09
N ILE A 110 15.53 -15.10 -20.35
CA ILE A 110 14.73 -16.26 -20.76
C ILE A 110 13.30 -15.81 -20.98
N ASN A 111 12.86 -15.80 -22.24
CA ASN A 111 11.48 -15.46 -22.62
C ASN A 111 10.71 -16.74 -22.92
N GLY A 112 9.78 -17.11 -22.04
CA GLY A 112 8.83 -18.18 -22.30
C GLY A 112 7.80 -17.84 -23.37
N PRO A 113 7.06 -18.85 -23.87
CA PRO A 113 5.94 -18.63 -24.78
C PRO A 113 4.67 -18.12 -24.07
N GLY A 114 4.63 -18.15 -22.73
CA GLY A 114 3.46 -17.84 -21.92
C GLY A 114 3.44 -18.69 -20.65
N SER A 115 3.16 -18.08 -19.49
CA SER A 115 3.16 -18.79 -18.20
C SER A 115 2.13 -19.92 -18.12
N SER A 116 1.03 -19.81 -18.87
CA SER A 116 0.02 -20.88 -19.05
C SER A 116 0.42 -21.96 -20.06
N LEU A 117 1.47 -21.75 -20.84
CA LEU A 117 1.85 -22.62 -21.97
C LEU A 117 3.07 -23.49 -21.68
N LEU A 118 4.03 -23.00 -20.90
CA LEU A 118 5.26 -23.73 -20.64
C LEU A 118 5.62 -23.75 -19.15
N THR A 119 5.81 -24.96 -18.63
CA THR A 119 6.26 -25.23 -17.28
C THR A 119 7.69 -25.77 -17.29
N VAL A 120 8.56 -25.25 -16.44
CA VAL A 120 9.83 -25.87 -16.07
C VAL A 120 9.67 -26.49 -14.69
N SER A 121 9.84 -27.81 -14.60
CA SER A 121 9.58 -28.57 -13.38
C SER A 121 10.79 -29.29 -12.83
N GLY A 122 10.99 -29.23 -11.50
CA GLY A 122 12.04 -29.99 -10.80
C GLY A 122 11.90 -31.51 -10.88
N GLY A 123 10.78 -32.02 -11.41
CA GLY A 123 10.61 -33.41 -11.82
C GLY A 123 10.68 -34.45 -10.71
N ALA A 124 10.87 -35.71 -11.10
CA ALA A 124 10.88 -36.86 -10.19
C ALA A 124 12.12 -36.90 -9.28
N THR A 125 13.21 -36.22 -9.66
CA THR A 125 14.40 -36.05 -8.83
C THR A 125 14.14 -35.09 -7.67
N ALA A 126 13.04 -34.32 -7.74
CA ALA A 126 12.69 -33.30 -6.78
C ALA A 126 13.90 -32.39 -6.51
N SER A 127 14.57 -31.91 -7.56
CA SER A 127 15.66 -30.94 -7.44
C SER A 127 15.11 -29.53 -7.35
N ARG A 128 15.92 -28.57 -6.90
CA ARG A 128 15.68 -27.14 -7.19
C ARG A 128 15.50 -26.93 -8.70
N VAL A 129 14.70 -25.95 -9.12
CA VAL A 129 14.53 -25.65 -10.56
C VAL A 129 15.65 -24.75 -11.07
N PHE A 130 15.83 -23.57 -10.48
CA PHE A 130 16.88 -22.61 -10.87
C PHE A 130 17.81 -22.28 -9.71
N PHE A 131 19.11 -22.25 -9.98
CA PHE A 131 20.12 -21.72 -9.09
C PHE A 131 20.87 -20.58 -9.79
N VAL A 132 20.55 -19.36 -9.36
CA VAL A 132 21.11 -18.13 -9.94
C VAL A 132 22.33 -17.74 -9.10
N SER A 133 23.51 -18.14 -9.57
CA SER A 133 24.78 -17.86 -8.91
C SER A 133 25.90 -17.88 -9.94
N ASP A 134 26.66 -16.80 -10.00
CA ASP A 134 27.87 -16.74 -10.82
C ASP A 134 29.10 -17.05 -9.95
N PRO A 135 29.95 -18.02 -10.33
CA PRO A 135 31.20 -18.27 -9.61
C PRO A 135 32.24 -17.16 -9.80
N ALA A 136 32.06 -16.21 -10.73
CA ALA A 136 33.00 -15.14 -10.99
C ALA A 136 33.01 -14.08 -9.88
N VAL A 137 34.13 -13.96 -9.17
CA VAL A 137 34.30 -12.99 -8.08
C VAL A 137 34.30 -11.56 -8.62
N GLY A 138 33.43 -10.70 -8.08
CA GLY A 138 33.41 -9.26 -8.38
C GLY A 138 32.53 -8.84 -9.56
N THR A 139 31.87 -9.78 -10.24
CA THR A 139 30.87 -9.52 -11.28
C THR A 139 29.56 -10.16 -10.89
N PHE A 140 28.48 -9.38 -10.77
CA PHE A 140 27.15 -9.92 -10.52
C PHE A 140 26.48 -10.29 -11.84
N GLY A 141 25.97 -11.52 -11.92
CA GLY A 141 25.09 -11.92 -13.02
C GLY A 141 23.75 -11.19 -12.95
N SER A 142 23.06 -11.11 -14.09
CA SER A 142 21.68 -10.67 -14.16
C SER A 142 20.86 -11.64 -14.98
N LEU A 143 19.88 -12.26 -14.33
CA LEU A 143 18.90 -13.13 -14.98
C LEU A 143 17.55 -12.43 -15.04
N THR A 144 16.96 -12.38 -16.22
CA THR A 144 15.54 -12.05 -16.41
C THR A 144 14.78 -13.28 -16.87
N ILE A 145 13.69 -13.63 -16.19
CA ILE A 145 12.78 -14.72 -16.57
C ILE A 145 11.41 -14.12 -16.89
N ARG A 146 10.84 -14.47 -18.04
CA ARG A 146 9.50 -14.05 -18.43
C ARG A 146 8.62 -15.21 -18.85
N ASP A 147 7.32 -15.07 -18.65
CA ASP A 147 6.29 -15.84 -19.35
C ASP A 147 6.41 -17.37 -19.19
N LEU A 148 6.72 -17.83 -17.97
CA LEU A 148 6.93 -19.24 -17.65
C LEU A 148 6.28 -19.63 -16.31
N THR A 149 5.96 -20.91 -16.17
CA THR A 149 5.68 -21.52 -14.86
C THR A 149 6.90 -22.28 -14.35
N ILE A 150 7.24 -22.10 -13.07
CA ILE A 150 8.31 -22.79 -12.33
C ILE A 150 7.68 -23.63 -11.23
N ARG A 151 7.82 -24.96 -11.30
CA ARG A 151 7.03 -25.86 -10.44
C ARG A 151 7.74 -27.10 -9.91
N GLY A 152 7.31 -27.55 -8.73
CA GLY A 152 7.61 -28.90 -8.24
C GLY A 152 9.09 -29.10 -7.90
N GLY A 153 9.85 -28.01 -7.76
CA GLY A 153 11.20 -28.09 -7.27
C GLY A 153 11.22 -28.36 -5.77
N ASN A 154 12.25 -29.07 -5.31
CA ASN A 154 12.45 -29.42 -3.91
C ASN A 154 13.92 -29.27 -3.53
N ALA A 155 14.21 -28.55 -2.46
CA ALA A 155 15.58 -28.29 -2.02
C ALA A 155 15.60 -27.84 -0.56
N THR A 156 16.79 -27.67 0.03
CA THR A 156 16.90 -27.03 1.35
C THR A 156 16.46 -25.57 1.31
N GLN A 157 16.88 -24.83 0.28
CA GLN A 157 16.59 -23.41 0.08
C GLN A 157 16.09 -23.18 -1.34
N GLY A 158 15.01 -22.43 -1.52
CA GLY A 158 14.61 -22.02 -2.87
C GLY A 158 14.17 -23.19 -3.72
N GLY A 159 13.13 -23.92 -3.34
CA GLY A 159 12.64 -25.09 -4.08
C GLY A 159 12.42 -24.77 -5.56
N GLY A 160 11.77 -23.65 -5.85
CA GLY A 160 11.73 -23.09 -7.19
C GLY A 160 13.07 -22.47 -7.57
N ILE A 161 13.46 -21.42 -6.84
CA ILE A 161 14.63 -20.60 -7.17
C ILE A 161 15.45 -20.28 -5.93
N LEU A 162 16.77 -20.50 -6.01
CA LEU A 162 17.75 -19.87 -5.12
C LEU A 162 18.47 -18.76 -5.87
N ASN A 163 18.34 -17.52 -5.39
CA ASN A 163 18.98 -16.35 -5.97
C ASN A 163 20.11 -15.82 -5.08
N ASN A 164 21.33 -15.79 -5.63
CA ASN A 164 22.50 -15.16 -5.03
C ASN A 164 22.93 -13.88 -5.77
N GLU A 165 22.23 -13.52 -6.86
CA GLU A 165 22.62 -12.49 -7.84
C GLU A 165 21.47 -11.51 -8.10
N ARG A 166 21.43 -10.87 -9.27
CA ARG A 166 20.26 -10.09 -9.72
C ARG A 166 19.28 -10.96 -10.50
N LEU A 167 18.07 -11.11 -9.97
CA LEU A 167 16.97 -11.81 -10.62
C LEU A 167 15.79 -10.86 -10.85
N THR A 168 15.36 -10.74 -12.10
CA THR A 168 14.10 -10.09 -12.48
C THR A 168 13.12 -11.13 -13.02
N MET A 169 11.88 -11.07 -12.57
CA MET A 169 10.80 -11.95 -13.04
C MET A 169 9.61 -11.12 -13.49
N GLU A 170 9.06 -11.43 -14.66
CA GLU A 170 7.93 -10.71 -15.26
C GLU A 170 6.92 -11.71 -15.83
N ASN A 171 5.66 -11.67 -15.37
CA ASN A 171 4.64 -12.64 -15.77
C ASN A 171 5.06 -14.11 -15.55
N VAL A 172 5.64 -14.41 -14.39
CA VAL A 172 6.07 -15.75 -13.99
C VAL A 172 5.11 -16.31 -12.93
N VAL A 173 4.85 -17.62 -13.00
CA VAL A 173 4.12 -18.35 -11.96
C VAL A 173 5.08 -19.30 -11.25
N ILE A 174 5.26 -19.14 -9.94
CA ILE A 174 6.07 -20.05 -9.10
C ILE A 174 5.13 -20.84 -8.21
N THR A 175 5.02 -22.15 -8.43
CA THR A 175 4.00 -22.95 -7.74
C THR A 175 4.40 -24.36 -7.34
N ALA A 176 3.79 -24.87 -6.26
CA ALA A 176 3.97 -26.23 -5.77
C ALA A 176 5.43 -26.64 -5.55
N ASN A 177 6.29 -25.67 -5.23
CA ASN A 177 7.67 -25.91 -4.84
C ASN A 177 7.77 -26.16 -3.33
N LYS A 178 8.80 -26.89 -2.93
CA LYS A 178 9.04 -27.29 -1.54
C LYS A 178 10.45 -26.91 -1.10
N ALA A 179 10.61 -26.39 0.10
CA ALA A 179 11.93 -26.24 0.71
C ALA A 179 11.88 -26.16 2.24
N LEU A 180 13.03 -26.09 2.91
CA LEU A 180 13.04 -25.64 4.31
C LEU A 180 12.86 -24.13 4.39
N GLU A 181 13.50 -23.38 3.48
CA GLU A 181 13.47 -21.92 3.43
C GLU A 181 13.11 -21.43 2.03
N GLY A 182 12.17 -20.48 1.94
CA GLY A 182 11.84 -19.84 0.68
C GLY A 182 11.38 -20.85 -0.37
N ALA A 183 10.33 -21.62 -0.10
CA ALA A 183 9.98 -22.78 -0.93
C ALA A 183 9.71 -22.41 -2.40
N GLY A 184 9.04 -21.28 -2.64
CA GLY A 184 9.03 -20.66 -3.96
C GLY A 184 10.41 -20.09 -4.31
N ILE A 185 10.86 -19.10 -3.55
CA ILE A 185 12.11 -18.37 -3.78
C ILE A 185 12.87 -18.18 -2.46
N HIS A 186 14.17 -18.47 -2.49
CA HIS A 186 15.11 -17.99 -1.49
C HIS A 186 16.03 -16.93 -2.11
N ASN A 187 15.93 -15.68 -1.66
CA ASN A 187 16.80 -14.58 -2.03
C ASN A 187 17.85 -14.38 -0.94
N SER A 188 19.08 -14.79 -1.22
CA SER A 188 20.20 -14.75 -0.27
C SER A 188 20.64 -13.32 0.05
N SER A 189 21.53 -13.15 1.03
CA SER A 189 22.02 -11.83 1.47
C SER A 189 22.72 -11.00 0.39
N THR A 190 23.28 -11.65 -0.63
CA THR A 190 23.86 -10.97 -1.82
C THR A 190 22.86 -10.78 -2.96
N GLY A 191 21.68 -11.39 -2.85
CA GLY A 191 20.68 -11.42 -3.90
C GLY A 191 19.86 -10.14 -3.98
N THR A 192 19.59 -9.71 -5.21
CA THR A 192 18.61 -8.67 -5.54
C THR A 192 17.50 -9.29 -6.38
N LEU A 193 16.27 -9.24 -5.87
CA LEU A 193 15.08 -9.81 -6.51
C LEU A 193 14.11 -8.71 -6.92
N THR A 194 13.69 -8.70 -8.17
CA THR A 194 12.57 -7.90 -8.64
C THR A 194 11.50 -8.80 -9.25
N VAL A 195 10.27 -8.66 -8.78
CA VAL A 195 9.12 -9.46 -9.21
C VAL A 195 8.03 -8.52 -9.70
N ARG A 196 7.64 -8.66 -10.97
CA ARG A 196 6.60 -7.85 -11.59
C ARG A 196 5.50 -8.72 -12.17
N THR A 197 4.25 -8.35 -11.93
CA THR A 197 3.09 -8.99 -12.58
C THR A 197 3.13 -10.52 -12.46
N SER A 198 3.59 -11.04 -11.33
CA SER A 198 3.91 -12.46 -11.15
C SER A 198 3.19 -13.05 -9.94
N GLN A 199 3.06 -14.37 -9.91
CA GLN A 199 2.34 -15.10 -8.87
C GLN A 199 3.25 -16.13 -8.19
N ILE A 200 3.39 -16.05 -6.87
CA ILE A 200 4.11 -17.03 -6.04
C ILE A 200 3.07 -17.76 -5.19
N GLN A 201 2.69 -18.97 -5.60
CA GLN A 201 1.50 -19.61 -5.06
C GLN A 201 1.58 -21.10 -4.76
N GLY A 202 0.94 -21.53 -3.66
CA GLY A 202 0.84 -22.95 -3.33
C GLY A 202 2.19 -23.61 -3.05
N ASN A 203 3.20 -22.84 -2.65
CA ASN A 203 4.50 -23.35 -2.27
C ASN A 203 4.50 -23.71 -0.77
N GLN A 204 5.35 -24.66 -0.37
CA GLN A 204 5.32 -25.23 0.97
C GLN A 204 6.71 -25.27 1.59
N ALA A 205 6.90 -24.52 2.67
CA ALA A 205 8.10 -24.59 3.49
C ALA A 205 7.95 -25.59 4.65
N GLY A 206 9.09 -26.10 5.13
CA GLY A 206 9.19 -27.00 6.28
C GLY A 206 9.36 -28.48 5.90
N SER A 207 10.12 -29.20 6.71
CA SER A 207 10.23 -30.67 6.73
C SER A 207 9.88 -31.17 8.13
N PHE A 208 9.54 -32.45 8.30
CA PHE A 208 9.26 -33.07 9.61
C PHE A 208 10.45 -33.04 10.61
N SER A 209 11.54 -32.32 10.30
CA SER A 209 12.72 -32.16 11.13
C SER A 209 12.55 -31.00 12.11
N ALA A 210 12.84 -31.26 13.38
CA ALA A 210 12.63 -30.37 14.53
C ALA A 210 13.61 -29.17 14.62
N THR A 211 14.20 -28.73 13.52
CA THR A 211 15.08 -27.55 13.53
C THR A 211 14.26 -26.26 13.40
N PRO A 212 14.43 -25.26 14.29
CA PRO A 212 13.65 -24.01 14.27
C PRO A 212 13.87 -23.12 13.03
N ASP A 213 14.92 -23.42 12.27
CA ASP A 213 15.43 -22.56 11.21
C ASP A 213 14.86 -23.01 9.86
N GLY A 214 13.78 -22.36 9.45
CA GLY A 214 13.28 -22.44 8.08
C GLY A 214 11.82 -21.99 7.93
N GLY A 215 11.59 -20.95 7.13
CA GLY A 215 10.25 -20.51 6.75
C GLY A 215 10.22 -19.66 5.48
N GLY A 216 9.07 -19.05 5.20
CA GLY A 216 8.83 -18.38 3.92
C GLY A 216 8.30 -19.38 2.90
N GLY A 217 7.03 -19.77 3.03
CA GLY A 217 6.39 -20.68 2.07
C GLY A 217 6.50 -20.16 0.64
N GLY A 218 6.28 -18.87 0.43
CA GLY A 218 6.48 -18.21 -0.87
C GLY A 218 7.91 -17.70 -1.04
N LEU A 219 8.34 -16.83 -0.12
CA LEU A 219 9.60 -16.07 -0.24
C LEU A 219 10.36 -16.04 1.10
N PHE A 220 11.65 -16.34 1.04
CA PHE A 220 12.61 -15.97 2.07
C PHE A 220 13.55 -14.91 1.49
N ASN A 221 13.65 -13.75 2.14
CA ASN A 221 14.47 -12.63 1.70
C ASN A 221 15.48 -12.20 2.77
N ALA A 222 16.76 -12.50 2.53
CA ALA A 222 17.89 -11.97 3.29
C ALA A 222 18.63 -10.83 2.56
N GLY A 223 18.39 -10.66 1.25
CA GLY A 223 18.95 -9.59 0.43
C GLY A 223 17.98 -8.44 0.21
N SER A 224 17.92 -7.93 -1.01
CA SER A 224 16.93 -6.92 -1.42
C SER A 224 15.86 -7.54 -2.30
N ALA A 225 14.59 -7.28 -2.02
CA ALA A 225 13.46 -7.74 -2.81
C ALA A 225 12.46 -6.60 -3.06
N THR A 226 11.94 -6.52 -4.29
CA THR A 226 10.86 -5.61 -4.67
C THR A 226 9.79 -6.38 -5.44
N LEU A 227 8.56 -6.32 -4.97
CA LEU A 227 7.38 -6.90 -5.61
C LEU A 227 6.48 -5.76 -6.09
N ILE A 228 6.09 -5.83 -7.36
CA ILE A 228 5.26 -4.82 -8.03
C ILE A 228 4.14 -5.54 -8.75
N ASP A 229 2.89 -5.13 -8.52
CA ASP A 229 1.71 -5.70 -9.17
C ASP A 229 1.67 -7.24 -9.10
N SER A 230 2.13 -7.81 -7.98
CA SER A 230 2.39 -9.25 -7.84
C SER A 230 1.63 -9.85 -6.65
N SER A 231 1.44 -11.17 -6.68
CA SER A 231 0.76 -11.89 -5.59
C SER A 231 1.64 -12.97 -4.96
N ILE A 232 1.52 -13.09 -3.63
CA ILE A 232 1.99 -14.24 -2.86
C ILE A 232 0.78 -14.86 -2.17
N ASN A 233 0.30 -16.00 -2.68
CA ASN A 233 -0.99 -16.55 -2.28
C ASN A 233 -1.00 -18.05 -2.02
N GLY A 234 -1.73 -18.48 -0.99
CA GLY A 234 -1.91 -19.92 -0.72
C GLY A 234 -0.62 -20.65 -0.37
N ASN A 235 0.42 -19.96 0.08
CA ASN A 235 1.67 -20.60 0.49
C ASN A 235 1.54 -21.08 1.93
N SER A 236 2.22 -22.18 2.25
CA SER A 236 2.11 -22.84 3.55
C SER A 236 3.45 -23.09 4.21
N VAL A 237 3.48 -23.08 5.54
CA VAL A 237 4.62 -23.53 6.35
C VAL A 237 4.13 -24.63 7.29
N LEU A 238 4.63 -25.86 7.10
CA LEU A 238 4.22 -27.03 7.90
C LEU A 238 4.88 -27.05 9.28
N THR A 239 6.16 -26.69 9.33
CA THR A 239 7.02 -26.68 10.51
C THR A 239 8.02 -25.54 10.35
N GLY A 240 8.41 -24.89 11.45
CA GLY A 240 9.37 -23.78 11.44
C GLY A 240 8.77 -22.41 11.72
N THR A 241 9.58 -21.37 11.52
CA THR A 241 9.27 -19.98 11.86
C THR A 241 9.03 -19.14 10.60
N GLY A 242 7.96 -18.35 10.58
CA GLY A 242 7.63 -17.47 9.44
C GLY A 242 6.47 -17.95 8.56
N GLY A 243 5.92 -17.03 7.76
CA GLY A 243 4.71 -17.25 6.98
C GLY A 243 4.92 -17.42 5.50
N ALA A 244 4.04 -16.82 4.71
CA ALA A 244 4.21 -16.62 3.27
C ALA A 244 5.59 -16.03 2.95
N ILE A 245 5.99 -15.04 3.76
CA ILE A 245 7.24 -14.30 3.61
C ILE A 245 8.02 -14.31 4.92
N VAL A 246 9.32 -14.55 4.82
CA VAL A 246 10.30 -14.16 5.84
C VAL A 246 11.21 -13.08 5.25
N ASN A 247 11.31 -11.93 5.92
CA ASN A 247 12.17 -10.83 5.53
C ASN A 247 13.18 -10.49 6.63
N SER A 248 14.44 -10.82 6.40
CA SER A 248 15.59 -10.39 7.21
C SER A 248 16.46 -9.33 6.52
N GLY A 249 16.22 -9.10 5.22
CA GLY A 249 16.84 -8.04 4.43
C GLY A 249 15.93 -6.82 4.23
N THR A 250 15.88 -6.30 3.00
CA THR A 250 14.97 -5.21 2.60
C THR A 250 13.91 -5.74 1.65
N LEU A 251 12.64 -5.48 1.96
CA LEU A 251 11.49 -5.86 1.12
C LEU A 251 10.59 -4.66 0.87
N THR A 252 10.29 -4.40 -0.40
CA THR A 252 9.25 -3.45 -0.82
C THR A 252 8.12 -4.19 -1.52
N LEU A 253 6.89 -3.97 -1.05
CA LEU A 253 5.65 -4.39 -1.70
C LEU A 253 4.95 -3.15 -2.26
N LEU A 254 4.72 -3.12 -3.56
CA LEU A 254 4.01 -2.05 -4.26
C LEU A 254 2.86 -2.67 -5.06
N ASN A 255 1.64 -2.15 -4.85
CA ASN A 255 0.45 -2.60 -5.59
C ASN A 255 0.27 -4.14 -5.56
N SER A 256 0.66 -4.78 -4.47
CA SER A 256 0.82 -6.24 -4.40
C SER A 256 -0.12 -6.85 -3.36
N SER A 257 -0.34 -8.16 -3.46
CA SER A 257 -1.25 -8.88 -2.55
C SER A 257 -0.57 -10.08 -1.88
N ILE A 258 -0.71 -10.17 -0.56
CA ILE A 258 -0.25 -11.30 0.26
C ILE A 258 -1.50 -11.94 0.89
N THR A 259 -2.00 -13.02 0.30
CA THR A 259 -3.35 -13.50 0.64
C THR A 259 -3.48 -15.01 0.82
N GLY A 260 -4.28 -15.46 1.78
CA GLY A 260 -4.61 -16.88 1.91
C GLY A 260 -3.41 -17.74 2.30
N ASN A 261 -2.36 -17.16 2.87
CA ASN A 261 -1.17 -17.91 3.28
C ASN A 261 -1.34 -18.47 4.69
N GLY A 262 -0.71 -19.62 4.94
CA GLY A 262 -0.90 -20.41 6.15
C GLY A 262 0.41 -20.77 6.84
N ALA A 263 0.47 -20.71 8.17
CA ALA A 263 1.54 -21.36 8.94
C ALA A 263 0.97 -22.18 10.08
N ALA A 264 1.58 -23.33 10.38
CA ALA A 264 1.10 -24.20 11.46
C ALA A 264 1.51 -23.73 12.87
N LEU A 265 2.56 -22.92 13.00
CA LEU A 265 3.20 -22.66 14.31
C LEU A 265 3.78 -21.25 14.48
N SER A 266 3.53 -20.33 13.54
CA SER A 266 4.18 -19.01 13.56
C SER A 266 3.30 -17.93 12.93
N VAL A 267 3.75 -17.29 11.87
CA VAL A 267 3.07 -16.16 11.22
C VAL A 267 2.40 -16.64 9.94
N GLY A 268 1.15 -16.31 9.65
CA GLY A 268 0.50 -16.71 8.39
C GLY A 268 1.03 -15.93 7.19
N GLY A 269 1.07 -14.59 7.31
CA GLY A 269 1.50 -13.67 6.26
C GLY A 269 3.01 -13.42 6.26
N ILE A 270 3.46 -12.39 6.97
CA ILE A 270 4.82 -11.85 6.86
C ILE A 270 5.52 -11.86 8.22
N SER A 271 6.69 -12.48 8.32
CA SER A 271 7.62 -12.30 9.44
C SER A 271 8.75 -11.36 9.03
N ASN A 272 8.88 -10.23 9.72
CA ASN A 272 9.87 -9.19 9.44
C ASN A 272 10.85 -9.02 10.59
N SER A 273 12.14 -9.14 10.31
CA SER A 273 13.24 -8.71 11.19
C SER A 273 14.16 -7.67 10.53
N GLY A 274 13.96 -7.40 9.23
CA GLY A 274 14.67 -6.36 8.48
C GLY A 274 13.80 -5.13 8.21
N ILE A 275 13.96 -4.54 7.02
CA ILE A 275 13.21 -3.36 6.56
C ILE A 275 12.09 -3.81 5.63
N LEU A 276 10.85 -3.43 5.95
CA LEU A 276 9.67 -3.74 5.14
C LEU A 276 8.90 -2.46 4.81
N LYS A 277 8.69 -2.22 3.52
CA LYS A 277 7.84 -1.16 3.00
C LYS A 277 6.63 -1.78 2.29
N ILE A 278 5.43 -1.34 2.63
CA ILE A 278 4.17 -1.80 2.05
C ILE A 278 3.41 -0.57 1.55
N VAL A 279 3.16 -0.50 0.24
CA VAL A 279 2.47 0.63 -0.39
C VAL A 279 1.39 0.13 -1.32
N ASN A 280 0.20 0.71 -1.23
CA ASN A 280 -0.96 0.40 -2.10
C ASN A 280 -1.27 -1.12 -2.15
N SER A 281 -1.04 -1.84 -1.06
CA SER A 281 -1.02 -3.30 -1.05
C SER A 281 -2.06 -3.90 -0.11
N THR A 282 -2.40 -5.17 -0.34
CA THR A 282 -3.39 -5.90 0.47
C THR A 282 -2.77 -7.11 1.14
N ILE A 283 -2.89 -7.21 2.46
CA ILE A 283 -2.49 -8.36 3.27
C ILE A 283 -3.75 -8.95 3.89
N ALA A 284 -4.28 -10.02 3.31
CA ALA A 284 -5.62 -10.47 3.69
C ALA A 284 -5.80 -11.98 3.79
N ASN A 285 -6.69 -12.41 4.68
CA ASN A 285 -7.04 -13.82 4.87
C ASN A 285 -5.82 -14.73 5.10
N ASN A 286 -4.77 -14.20 5.74
CA ASN A 286 -3.63 -15.00 6.15
C ASN A 286 -3.91 -15.60 7.52
N HIS A 287 -3.52 -16.86 7.68
CA HIS A 287 -3.89 -17.64 8.85
C HIS A 287 -2.69 -18.33 9.49
N ALA A 288 -2.65 -18.32 10.82
CA ALA A 288 -1.78 -19.22 11.56
C ALA A 288 -2.66 -20.19 12.37
N PHE A 289 -2.49 -21.49 12.11
CA PHE A 289 -3.27 -22.55 12.75
C PHE A 289 -2.66 -22.90 14.10
N ASP A 290 -3.50 -23.29 15.06
CA ASP A 290 -3.05 -23.86 16.32
C ASP A 290 -2.85 -25.37 16.16
N SER A 291 -1.65 -25.88 16.45
CA SER A 291 -1.42 -27.31 16.55
C SER A 291 -1.23 -27.80 17.99
N GLY A 292 -1.67 -27.05 19.02
CA GLY A 292 -1.73 -27.58 20.39
C GLY A 292 -1.41 -26.61 21.53
N GLY A 293 -1.81 -25.34 21.46
CA GLY A 293 -1.71 -24.38 22.57
C GLY A 293 -0.42 -23.55 22.58
N PHE A 294 0.17 -23.26 21.41
CA PHE A 294 1.34 -22.39 21.32
C PHE A 294 0.92 -20.90 21.29
N ASP A 295 1.34 -20.16 22.31
CA ASP A 295 1.01 -18.75 22.56
C ASP A 295 1.81 -17.75 21.68
N GLY A 296 2.08 -18.07 20.41
CA GLY A 296 2.99 -17.28 19.56
C GLY A 296 2.57 -17.08 18.10
N VAL A 297 1.32 -17.39 17.75
CA VAL A 297 0.84 -17.38 16.35
C VAL A 297 0.23 -16.04 15.93
N ILE A 298 0.57 -15.58 14.73
CA ILE A 298 0.15 -14.29 14.17
C ILE A 298 -0.45 -14.48 12.78
N GLY A 299 -1.58 -13.85 12.47
CA GLY A 299 -2.24 -14.03 11.17
C GLY A 299 -1.55 -13.24 10.06
N ALA A 300 -1.46 -11.92 10.19
CA ALA A 300 -1.02 -11.04 9.10
C ALA A 300 0.49 -10.74 9.11
N LEU A 301 0.98 -10.04 10.13
CA LEU A 301 2.33 -9.48 10.15
C LEU A 301 2.93 -9.52 11.56
N LEU A 302 4.11 -10.12 11.67
CA LEU A 302 4.99 -9.96 12.81
C LEU A 302 6.14 -9.03 12.44
N ASN A 303 6.26 -7.90 13.12
CA ASN A 303 7.46 -7.06 13.10
C ASN A 303 8.28 -7.30 14.36
N GLN A 304 9.40 -8.00 14.24
CA GLN A 304 10.27 -8.34 15.37
C GLN A 304 11.02 -7.11 15.88
N THR A 305 11.66 -7.22 17.05
CA THR A 305 12.33 -6.10 17.73
C THR A 305 13.36 -5.34 16.86
N ALA A 306 14.09 -6.04 15.99
CA ALA A 306 15.04 -5.41 15.06
C ALA A 306 14.39 -4.84 13.79
N GLY A 307 13.12 -5.17 13.55
CA GLY A 307 12.42 -4.86 12.32
C GLY A 307 11.86 -3.44 12.27
N THR A 308 11.88 -2.87 11.06
CA THR A 308 11.26 -1.58 10.75
C THR A 308 10.22 -1.78 9.66
N VAL A 309 9.00 -1.30 9.89
CA VAL A 309 7.89 -1.38 8.94
C VAL A 309 7.36 0.02 8.62
N THR A 310 7.19 0.30 7.33
CA THR A 310 6.43 1.44 6.85
C THR A 310 5.28 0.94 5.98
N VAL A 311 4.06 1.34 6.33
CA VAL A 311 2.86 1.02 5.57
C VAL A 311 2.18 2.30 5.15
N GLN A 312 1.86 2.42 3.86
CA GLN A 312 1.06 3.52 3.33
C GLN A 312 -0.03 3.00 2.38
N ASN A 313 -1.21 3.60 2.42
CA ASN A 313 -2.30 3.35 1.46
C ASN A 313 -2.69 1.85 1.34
N SER A 314 -2.57 1.08 2.42
CA SER A 314 -2.65 -0.38 2.36
C SER A 314 -3.72 -0.95 3.30
N THR A 315 -4.10 -2.19 3.06
CA THR A 315 -5.16 -2.87 3.84
C THR A 315 -4.68 -4.18 4.44
N PHE A 316 -4.93 -4.36 5.75
CA PHE A 316 -4.79 -5.62 6.47
C PHE A 316 -6.17 -6.12 6.87
N SER A 317 -6.67 -7.19 6.22
CA SER A 317 -8.04 -7.63 6.46
C SER A 317 -8.30 -9.12 6.54
N GLY A 318 -9.26 -9.53 7.38
CA GLY A 318 -9.68 -10.93 7.48
C GLY A 318 -8.58 -11.90 7.92
N ASN A 319 -7.45 -11.41 8.42
CA ASN A 319 -6.36 -12.27 8.89
C ASN A 319 -6.74 -12.86 10.23
N GLY A 320 -6.31 -14.09 10.50
CA GLY A 320 -6.71 -14.77 11.72
C GLY A 320 -5.66 -15.71 12.29
N ALA A 321 -5.48 -15.68 13.60
CA ALA A 321 -4.64 -16.63 14.32
C ALA A 321 -5.17 -16.78 15.74
N THR A 322 -4.65 -17.73 16.51
CA THR A 322 -5.07 -17.91 17.91
C THR A 322 -4.70 -16.71 18.78
N LEU A 323 -3.49 -16.15 18.66
CA LEU A 323 -3.05 -15.06 19.56
C LEU A 323 -3.22 -13.66 18.97
N VAL A 324 -2.80 -13.43 17.72
CA VAL A 324 -2.89 -12.11 17.09
C VAL A 324 -3.43 -12.25 15.68
N GLY A 325 -4.65 -11.80 15.43
CA GLY A 325 -5.27 -11.90 14.10
C GLY A 325 -4.53 -11.08 13.04
N GLY A 326 -4.35 -9.80 13.31
CA GLY A 326 -3.72 -8.84 12.41
C GLY A 326 -2.22 -8.73 12.63
N ILE A 327 -1.82 -7.65 13.29
CA ILE A 327 -0.43 -7.18 13.35
C ILE A 327 0.12 -7.34 14.77
N LEU A 328 1.32 -7.92 14.92
CA LEU A 328 2.14 -7.84 16.12
C LEU A 328 3.40 -7.01 15.84
N ASN A 329 3.57 -5.91 16.55
CA ASN A 329 4.71 -5.01 16.41
C ASN A 329 5.57 -4.99 17.68
N ASP A 330 6.72 -5.64 17.63
CA ASP A 330 7.78 -5.59 18.64
C ASP A 330 8.89 -4.58 18.28
N GLY A 331 8.98 -4.19 17.01
CA GLY A 331 9.95 -3.24 16.48
C GLY A 331 9.39 -1.83 16.30
N SER A 332 9.80 -1.17 15.21
CA SER A 332 9.30 0.16 14.82
C SER A 332 8.32 0.05 13.64
N MET A 333 7.16 0.71 13.75
CA MET A 333 6.14 0.73 12.71
C MET A 333 5.57 2.13 12.49
N SER A 334 5.51 2.58 11.24
CA SER A 334 4.60 3.65 10.82
C SER A 334 3.49 3.08 9.95
N LEU A 335 2.24 3.37 10.31
CA LEU A 335 1.03 2.96 9.60
C LEU A 335 0.24 4.22 9.22
N GLU A 336 0.21 4.51 7.93
CA GLU A 336 -0.27 5.80 7.40
C GLU A 336 -1.31 5.58 6.31
N ASN A 337 -2.39 6.37 6.28
CA ASN A 337 -3.44 6.25 5.25
C ASN A 337 -3.90 4.80 5.02
N SER A 338 -4.04 4.00 6.08
CA SER A 338 -4.18 2.56 5.92
C SER A 338 -5.34 2.01 6.75
N THR A 339 -5.86 0.86 6.32
CA THR A 339 -7.01 0.20 6.95
C THR A 339 -6.58 -1.14 7.56
N VAL A 340 -6.93 -1.37 8.82
CA VAL A 340 -6.79 -2.66 9.53
C VAL A 340 -8.18 -3.10 9.96
N SER A 341 -8.75 -4.10 9.29
CA SER A 341 -10.18 -4.42 9.45
C SER A 341 -10.52 -5.90 9.46
N GLY A 342 -11.45 -6.30 10.32
CA GLY A 342 -11.98 -7.66 10.31
C GLY A 342 -10.97 -8.74 10.66
N ASN A 343 -9.85 -8.39 11.31
CA ASN A 343 -8.86 -9.38 11.74
C ASN A 343 -9.31 -10.03 13.05
N ILE A 344 -9.06 -11.34 13.18
CA ILE A 344 -9.62 -12.18 14.25
C ILE A 344 -8.49 -12.87 15.02
N GLY A 345 -8.35 -12.52 16.28
CA GLY A 345 -7.52 -13.27 17.21
C GLY A 345 -8.37 -14.25 18.03
N GLY A 346 -8.16 -15.55 17.86
CA GLY A 346 -8.99 -16.64 18.42
C GLY A 346 -8.90 -16.84 19.94
N ARG A 347 -8.05 -16.07 20.61
CA ARG A 347 -7.93 -15.96 22.06
C ARG A 347 -7.83 -14.50 22.44
N ASP A 348 -6.84 -13.79 21.89
CA ASP A 348 -6.53 -12.39 22.20
C ASP A 348 -6.32 -11.59 20.91
N ARG A 349 -6.25 -10.25 21.00
CA ARG A 349 -5.69 -9.31 20.00
C ARG A 349 -6.13 -9.49 18.55
N GLY A 350 -7.20 -8.79 18.16
CA GLY A 350 -7.74 -8.85 16.79
C GLY A 350 -6.92 -8.07 15.77
N GLY A 351 -6.82 -6.75 15.96
CA GLY A 351 -6.29 -5.81 14.99
C GLY A 351 -4.78 -5.62 15.11
N ILE A 352 -4.34 -4.82 16.08
CA ILE A 352 -2.94 -4.46 16.28
C ILE A 352 -2.53 -4.71 17.73
N SER A 353 -1.47 -5.47 17.93
CA SER A 353 -0.76 -5.61 19.20
C SER A 353 0.59 -4.93 19.11
N ASN A 354 0.83 -3.91 19.93
CA ASN A 354 2.06 -3.14 19.94
C ASN A 354 2.85 -3.38 21.24
N ASN A 355 4.06 -3.93 21.12
CA ASN A 355 5.07 -3.99 22.17
C ASN A 355 6.25 -3.04 21.90
N GLY A 356 6.38 -2.51 20.67
CA GLY A 356 7.43 -1.60 20.25
C GLY A 356 6.97 -0.14 20.10
N ILE A 357 7.39 0.50 19.02
CA ILE A 357 7.01 1.88 18.63
C ILE A 357 6.05 1.81 17.44
N LEU A 358 4.94 2.51 17.55
CA LEU A 358 3.88 2.61 16.55
C LEU A 358 3.48 4.09 16.37
N SER A 359 3.65 4.58 15.15
CA SER A 359 3.01 5.81 14.66
C SER A 359 1.80 5.41 13.82
N LEU A 360 0.62 5.88 14.20
CA LEU A 360 -0.62 5.68 13.44
C LEU A 360 -1.12 7.05 12.95
N ARG A 361 -1.18 7.26 11.64
CA ARG A 361 -1.67 8.53 11.08
C ARG A 361 -2.71 8.28 10.01
N ASN A 362 -3.78 9.07 10.00
CA ASN A 362 -4.80 8.99 8.97
C ASN A 362 -5.25 7.54 8.70
N SER A 363 -5.42 6.72 9.73
CA SER A 363 -5.61 5.27 9.54
C SER A 363 -6.87 4.79 10.26
N THR A 364 -7.45 3.70 9.78
CA THR A 364 -8.72 3.15 10.27
C THR A 364 -8.52 1.74 10.80
N VAL A 365 -8.73 1.53 12.09
CA VAL A 365 -8.67 0.23 12.78
C VAL A 365 -10.06 -0.14 13.29
N VAL A 366 -10.80 -0.97 12.55
CA VAL A 366 -12.24 -1.21 12.81
C VAL A 366 -12.67 -2.65 12.58
N GLY A 367 -13.74 -3.09 13.24
CA GLY A 367 -14.31 -4.41 13.01
C GLY A 367 -13.39 -5.59 13.36
N ASN A 368 -12.27 -5.35 14.05
CA ASN A 368 -11.37 -6.40 14.49
C ASN A 368 -11.93 -7.07 15.76
N ARG A 369 -11.59 -8.33 15.96
CA ARG A 369 -12.16 -9.16 17.03
C ARG A 369 -11.10 -9.92 17.81
N SER A 370 -11.19 -9.86 19.14
CA SER A 370 -10.64 -10.88 20.03
C SER A 370 -11.75 -11.91 20.30
N ASP A 371 -11.71 -13.03 19.59
CA ASP A 371 -12.69 -14.10 19.68
C ASP A 371 -12.36 -14.95 20.90
N ALA A 372 -12.87 -14.53 22.06
CA ALA A 372 -12.80 -15.36 23.25
C ALA A 372 -13.60 -16.65 22.97
N SER A 373 -12.89 -17.78 22.86
CA SER A 373 -13.38 -19.13 23.13
C SER A 373 -13.86 -19.30 24.58
N ASN A 374 -14.65 -18.33 25.07
CA ASN A 374 -15.18 -18.13 26.43
C ASN A 374 -14.16 -17.81 27.54
N VAL A 375 -12.98 -17.27 27.22
CA VAL A 375 -11.91 -16.97 28.22
C VAL A 375 -11.53 -15.50 28.41
N GLY A 376 -12.28 -14.53 27.85
CA GLY A 376 -12.12 -13.11 28.18
C GLY A 376 -10.86 -12.43 27.65
N GLY A 377 -10.44 -12.75 26.42
CA GLY A 377 -9.23 -12.18 25.84
C GLY A 377 -9.32 -10.71 25.44
N ILE A 378 -8.20 -10.00 25.39
CA ILE A 378 -8.13 -8.53 25.32
C ILE A 378 -7.52 -8.03 24.00
N GLY A 379 -7.84 -6.79 23.62
CA GLY A 379 -7.13 -6.07 22.56
C GLY A 379 -7.71 -6.23 21.16
N ALA A 380 -9.03 -6.33 21.00
CA ALA A 380 -9.67 -6.53 19.70
C ALA A 380 -9.24 -5.51 18.65
N GLY A 381 -9.25 -4.21 18.98
CA GLY A 381 -8.78 -3.14 18.10
C GLY A 381 -7.27 -2.95 18.17
N LEU A 382 -6.83 -2.01 19.02
CA LEU A 382 -5.44 -1.72 19.32
C LEU A 382 -5.13 -2.11 20.77
N TYR A 383 -4.07 -2.90 20.96
CA TYR A 383 -3.54 -3.25 22.27
C TYR A 383 -2.10 -2.76 22.39
N ASN A 384 -1.81 -1.90 23.35
CA ASN A 384 -0.48 -1.35 23.56
C ASN A 384 0.14 -1.83 24.87
N ASN A 385 1.30 -2.47 24.83
CA ASN A 385 2.08 -2.87 26.00
C ASN A 385 3.28 -1.97 26.27
N SER A 386 3.49 -0.92 25.47
CA SER A 386 4.67 -0.06 25.56
C SER A 386 4.31 1.34 26.07
N VAL A 387 4.93 1.77 27.17
CA VAL A 387 4.59 3.02 27.90
C VAL A 387 4.80 4.30 27.07
N PHE A 388 5.60 4.24 26.01
CA PHE A 388 5.78 5.32 25.03
C PHE A 388 5.53 4.87 23.59
N GLY A 389 4.87 3.72 23.43
CA GLY A 389 4.89 2.96 22.19
C GLY A 389 3.89 3.40 21.14
N VAL A 390 2.94 4.30 21.43
CA VAL A 390 1.91 4.68 20.46
C VAL A 390 1.74 6.20 20.41
N VAL A 391 1.85 6.75 19.20
CA VAL A 391 1.45 8.12 18.86
C VAL A 391 0.42 8.03 17.72
N MET A 392 -0.76 8.61 17.90
CA MET A 392 -1.84 8.57 16.90
C MET A 392 -2.26 9.96 16.47
N HIS A 393 -2.48 10.15 15.17
CA HIS A 393 -3.08 11.37 14.64
C HIS A 393 -4.15 11.07 13.60
N ASN A 394 -5.24 11.82 13.59
CA ASN A 394 -6.30 11.72 12.58
C ASN A 394 -6.74 10.27 12.32
N SER A 395 -6.75 9.40 13.34
CA SER A 395 -6.97 7.96 13.16
C SER A 395 -8.21 7.49 13.89
N ILE A 396 -8.88 6.48 13.32
CA ILE A 396 -10.06 5.82 13.88
C ILE A 396 -9.63 4.51 14.54
N VAL A 397 -10.02 4.30 15.80
CA VAL A 397 -10.01 3.00 16.45
C VAL A 397 -11.39 2.77 17.08
N ALA A 398 -12.30 2.16 16.32
CA ALA A 398 -13.72 2.06 16.67
C ALA A 398 -14.34 0.74 16.17
N ASP A 399 -15.53 0.40 16.68
CA ASP A 399 -16.29 -0.77 16.25
C ASP A 399 -15.51 -2.11 16.32
N ASN A 400 -14.49 -2.18 17.18
CA ASN A 400 -13.75 -3.41 17.48
C ASN A 400 -14.36 -4.08 18.71
N VAL A 401 -14.40 -5.41 18.69
CA VAL A 401 -15.20 -6.17 19.66
C VAL A 401 -14.46 -7.34 20.28
N GLN A 402 -14.60 -7.47 21.59
CA GLN A 402 -14.24 -8.65 22.35
C GLN A 402 -15.42 -9.60 22.44
N GLY A 403 -15.21 -10.90 22.20
CA GLY A 403 -16.19 -11.96 22.45
C GLY A 403 -16.83 -12.57 21.21
N PRO A 404 -17.65 -13.61 21.39
CA PRO A 404 -18.15 -14.44 20.29
C PRO A 404 -19.12 -13.68 19.39
N ILE A 405 -19.32 -14.19 18.17
CA ILE A 405 -20.23 -13.65 17.14
C ILE A 405 -21.69 -13.57 17.63
N ALA A 406 -22.07 -14.31 18.68
CA ALA A 406 -23.46 -14.50 19.14
C ALA A 406 -23.96 -13.45 20.17
N GLY A 407 -23.65 -12.16 19.98
CA GLY A 407 -24.33 -11.06 20.68
C GLY A 407 -23.93 -10.83 22.15
N LEU A 408 -22.85 -11.45 22.61
CA LEU A 408 -22.22 -11.17 23.91
C LEU A 408 -20.96 -10.28 23.77
N SER A 409 -20.80 -9.64 22.61
CA SER A 409 -19.59 -8.88 22.32
C SER A 409 -19.56 -7.54 23.05
N ILE A 410 -18.40 -7.14 23.55
CA ILE A 410 -18.17 -5.87 24.24
C ILE A 410 -17.22 -5.02 23.39
N ALA A 411 -17.38 -3.71 23.39
CA ALA A 411 -16.46 -2.81 22.72
C ALA A 411 -15.05 -2.92 23.32
N ASP A 412 -14.05 -3.16 22.48
CA ASP A 412 -12.65 -3.37 22.87
C ASP A 412 -11.73 -2.67 21.85
N ASN A 413 -11.78 -1.34 21.89
CA ASN A 413 -11.17 -0.50 20.87
C ASN A 413 -9.71 -0.21 21.15
N PHE A 414 -9.38 0.35 22.32
CA PHE A 414 -8.00 0.68 22.65
C PHE A 414 -7.65 0.37 24.10
N ALA A 415 -6.83 -0.65 24.31
CA ALA A 415 -6.47 -1.12 25.63
C ALA A 415 -4.94 -1.10 25.87
N GLY A 416 -4.55 -1.03 27.14
CA GLY A 416 -3.18 -1.24 27.60
C GLY A 416 -2.50 0.01 28.18
N ALA A 417 -1.19 0.14 27.94
CA ALA A 417 -0.37 1.25 28.41
C ALA A 417 -0.73 2.54 27.69
N ALA A 418 -0.70 3.65 28.44
CA ALA A 418 -1.24 4.91 27.97
C ALA A 418 -0.61 5.39 26.66
N ALA A 419 -1.43 5.90 25.74
CA ALA A 419 -0.91 6.56 24.55
C ALA A 419 -0.13 7.82 24.90
N ASN A 420 0.80 8.21 24.02
CA ASN A 420 1.53 9.45 24.16
C ASN A 420 0.57 10.65 24.11
N THR A 421 0.77 11.63 24.99
CA THR A 421 -0.01 12.88 25.08
C THR A 421 0.09 13.75 23.81
N ALA A 422 1.06 13.50 22.93
CA ALA A 422 1.14 14.11 21.61
C ALA A 422 0.03 13.67 20.65
N SER A 423 -0.69 12.57 20.95
CA SER A 423 -1.76 12.07 20.08
C SER A 423 -2.90 13.08 19.95
N SER A 424 -3.39 13.31 18.73
CA SER A 424 -4.35 14.38 18.44
C SER A 424 -5.36 14.00 17.34
N HIS A 425 -6.56 14.57 17.39
CA HIS A 425 -7.60 14.41 16.37
C HIS A 425 -7.99 12.95 16.05
N ASN A 426 -7.92 12.06 17.03
CA ASN A 426 -8.32 10.66 16.85
C ASN A 426 -9.77 10.43 17.24
N LEU A 427 -10.41 9.43 16.64
CA LEU A 427 -11.75 8.97 16.98
C LEU A 427 -11.67 7.57 17.58
N ILE A 428 -11.96 7.47 18.88
CA ILE A 428 -11.92 6.22 19.63
C ILE A 428 -13.34 5.84 20.04
N GLY A 429 -13.72 4.60 19.75
CA GLY A 429 -15.01 4.03 20.14
C GLY A 429 -15.18 3.88 21.65
N PRO A 430 -16.28 3.26 22.13
CA PRO A 430 -16.52 3.04 23.56
C PRO A 430 -15.53 2.04 24.15
N GLY A 431 -15.35 2.06 25.47
CA GLY A 431 -14.45 1.16 26.19
C GLY A 431 -13.27 1.90 26.80
N ASP A 432 -12.17 1.18 27.01
CA ASP A 432 -10.89 1.80 27.38
C ASP A 432 -10.37 2.66 26.22
N SER A 433 -9.70 3.75 26.57
CA SER A 433 -9.03 4.67 25.65
C SER A 433 -7.52 4.72 25.90
N SER A 434 -7.00 3.81 26.73
CA SER A 434 -5.61 3.70 27.12
C SER A 434 -5.05 5.05 27.56
N GLY A 435 -5.69 5.67 28.55
CA GLY A 435 -5.24 6.94 29.14
C GLY A 435 -5.41 8.19 28.27
N LEU A 436 -5.94 8.08 27.03
CA LEU A 436 -6.36 9.27 26.28
C LEU A 436 -7.56 9.91 26.99
N ALA A 437 -7.39 11.16 27.39
CA ALA A 437 -8.42 11.91 28.12
C ALA A 437 -9.53 12.39 27.17
N ASN A 438 -10.77 12.26 27.64
CA ASN A 438 -11.96 12.82 26.99
C ASN A 438 -12.00 14.36 27.12
N GLY A 439 -12.73 15.05 26.23
CA GLY A 439 -12.99 16.49 26.31
C GLY A 439 -12.21 17.38 25.31
N GLY A 440 -11.77 16.83 24.18
CA GLY A 440 -11.18 17.64 23.11
C GLY A 440 -9.74 18.10 23.35
N VAL A 441 -9.02 17.49 24.32
CA VAL A 441 -7.58 17.74 24.47
C VAL A 441 -6.88 17.26 23.20
N ASN A 442 -6.29 18.22 22.48
CA ASN A 442 -5.71 18.03 21.15
C ASN A 442 -6.69 17.50 20.08
N GLY A 443 -8.00 17.80 20.20
CA GLY A 443 -9.00 17.45 19.19
C GLY A 443 -9.45 15.98 19.17
N ASN A 444 -9.07 15.15 20.14
CA ASN A 444 -9.50 13.76 20.20
C ASN A 444 -11.00 13.62 20.58
N GLN A 445 -11.69 12.68 19.92
CA GLN A 445 -13.06 12.25 20.19
C GLN A 445 -13.02 10.85 20.83
N ILE A 446 -13.36 10.74 22.12
CA ILE A 446 -13.24 9.49 22.89
C ILE A 446 -14.61 9.00 23.34
N GLY A 447 -14.86 7.69 23.24
CA GLY A 447 -16.11 7.08 23.65
C GLY A 447 -17.24 7.29 22.63
N VAL A 448 -16.89 7.53 21.36
CA VAL A 448 -17.86 7.73 20.28
C VAL A 448 -18.65 6.44 20.06
N ALA A 449 -19.97 6.49 20.16
CA ALA A 449 -20.81 5.28 20.13
C ALA A 449 -20.66 4.46 18.84
N SER A 450 -20.42 5.11 17.71
CA SER A 450 -20.11 4.49 16.43
C SER A 450 -19.34 5.48 15.55
N ALA A 451 -18.35 4.98 14.81
CA ALA A 451 -17.69 5.79 13.77
C ALA A 451 -18.58 6.01 12.53
N LEU A 452 -19.71 5.29 12.43
CA LEU A 452 -20.68 5.36 11.35
C LEU A 452 -20.03 5.20 9.97
N LEU A 453 -19.33 4.07 9.81
CA LEU A 453 -18.65 3.71 8.57
C LEU A 453 -19.45 2.67 7.78
N GLY A 454 -19.33 2.68 6.46
CA GLY A 454 -19.79 1.62 5.57
C GLY A 454 -18.99 0.32 5.74
N SER A 455 -19.41 -0.74 5.07
CA SER A 455 -18.67 -2.01 5.04
C SER A 455 -17.30 -1.87 4.39
N LEU A 456 -16.36 -2.76 4.72
CA LEU A 456 -15.11 -2.88 3.97
C LEU A 456 -15.43 -3.27 2.52
N ALA A 457 -15.11 -2.39 1.57
CA ALA A 457 -15.46 -2.57 0.17
C ALA A 457 -14.45 -1.90 -0.76
N SER A 458 -14.56 -2.20 -2.05
CA SER A 458 -13.80 -1.52 -3.10
C SER A 458 -14.45 -0.16 -3.39
N ASN A 459 -14.04 0.87 -2.65
CA ASN A 459 -14.59 2.23 -2.76
C ASN A 459 -13.74 3.16 -3.65
N GLY A 460 -13.08 2.59 -4.66
CA GLY A 460 -11.99 3.24 -5.40
C GLY A 460 -10.61 2.84 -4.88
N GLY A 461 -9.58 3.14 -5.67
CA GLY A 461 -8.18 2.84 -5.34
C GLY A 461 -7.77 1.36 -5.40
N ALA A 462 -6.53 1.09 -5.00
CA ALA A 462 -5.89 -0.23 -5.12
C ALA A 462 -6.23 -1.22 -3.99
N ALA A 463 -6.70 -0.74 -2.83
CA ALA A 463 -7.03 -1.56 -1.66
C ALA A 463 -8.40 -1.17 -1.08
N GLN A 464 -9.07 -2.12 -0.41
CA GLN A 464 -10.40 -1.90 0.14
C GLN A 464 -10.39 -0.91 1.32
N THR A 465 -11.47 -0.16 1.49
CA THR A 465 -11.59 0.85 2.55
C THR A 465 -12.96 0.81 3.22
N HIS A 466 -13.11 1.58 4.30
CA HIS A 466 -14.41 1.92 4.89
C HIS A 466 -14.72 3.39 4.59
N LEU A 467 -15.83 3.66 3.89
CA LEU A 467 -16.30 5.04 3.69
C LEU A 467 -17.00 5.56 4.94
N PRO A 468 -16.68 6.77 5.43
CA PRO A 468 -17.56 7.47 6.36
C PRO A 468 -18.93 7.70 5.72
N LEU A 469 -20.00 7.37 6.44
CA LEU A 469 -21.37 7.61 5.97
C LEU A 469 -21.82 9.04 6.36
N PRO A 470 -22.87 9.57 5.71
CA PRO A 470 -23.44 10.87 6.08
C PRO A 470 -23.75 10.96 7.59
N GLY A 471 -23.27 12.05 8.21
CA GLY A 471 -23.39 12.26 9.66
C GLY A 471 -22.31 11.56 10.50
N SER A 472 -21.30 10.96 9.88
CA SER A 472 -20.20 10.35 10.61
C SER A 472 -19.42 11.41 11.41
N PRO A 473 -19.08 11.13 12.68
CA PRO A 473 -18.23 11.99 13.49
C PRO A 473 -16.77 12.08 12.99
N ALA A 474 -16.39 11.28 12.00
CA ALA A 474 -15.07 11.34 11.39
C ALA A 474 -14.93 12.50 10.38
N ILE A 475 -16.05 12.94 9.80
CA ILE A 475 -16.07 13.92 8.71
C ILE A 475 -15.63 15.30 9.22
N ASN A 476 -14.63 15.88 8.57
CA ASN A 476 -14.02 17.18 8.84
C ASN A 476 -13.49 17.34 10.29
N ALA A 477 -13.18 16.24 10.97
CA ALA A 477 -12.80 16.26 12.37
C ALA A 477 -11.28 16.12 12.62
N GLY A 478 -10.49 16.01 11.56
CA GLY A 478 -9.04 15.87 11.60
C GLY A 478 -8.29 17.21 11.58
N GLY A 479 -6.98 17.14 11.87
CA GLY A 479 -6.06 18.27 11.82
C GLY A 479 -5.17 18.25 10.57
N ASN A 480 -5.24 19.30 9.74
CA ASN A 480 -4.48 19.41 8.49
C ASN A 480 -2.96 19.39 8.69
N ASP A 481 -2.48 19.95 9.80
CA ASP A 481 -1.06 20.01 10.17
C ASP A 481 -0.48 18.67 10.64
N GLN A 482 -1.34 17.66 10.83
CA GLN A 482 -0.93 16.33 11.32
C GLN A 482 -0.86 15.27 10.21
N ARG A 483 -1.12 15.68 8.96
CA ARG A 483 -0.98 14.81 7.78
C ARG A 483 0.47 14.29 7.65
N PRO A 484 0.66 13.03 7.29
CA PRO A 484 1.98 12.49 6.95
C PRO A 484 2.64 13.27 5.81
N ILE A 485 3.96 13.23 5.76
CA ILE A 485 4.72 13.69 4.59
C ILE A 485 4.54 12.71 3.43
N ASP A 486 4.59 13.20 2.21
CA ASP A 486 4.58 12.40 1.00
C ASP A 486 5.95 11.75 0.74
N ALA A 487 6.34 10.82 1.61
CA ALA A 487 7.63 10.15 1.49
C ALA A 487 7.76 9.30 0.21
N PHE A 488 6.67 9.08 -0.55
CA PHE A 488 6.63 8.17 -1.69
C PHE A 488 6.27 8.82 -3.01
N ASP A 489 6.17 10.16 -3.07
CA ASP A 489 5.92 10.92 -4.29
C ASP A 489 4.64 10.42 -4.98
N LEU A 490 3.52 10.49 -4.25
CA LEU A 490 2.26 9.87 -4.64
C LEU A 490 1.61 10.54 -5.85
N ASP A 491 1.90 11.82 -6.09
CA ASP A 491 1.44 12.58 -7.27
C ASP A 491 2.52 12.73 -8.36
N GLY A 492 3.76 12.34 -8.08
CA GLY A 492 4.83 12.27 -9.08
C GLY A 492 5.44 13.63 -9.42
N ASP A 493 5.31 14.62 -8.55
CA ASP A 493 5.89 15.96 -8.72
C ASP A 493 7.34 16.07 -8.20
N ALA A 494 7.85 14.99 -7.61
CA ALA A 494 9.17 14.82 -7.00
C ALA A 494 9.41 15.61 -5.69
N ASN A 495 8.37 16.14 -5.07
CA ASN A 495 8.43 16.82 -3.77
C ASN A 495 8.04 15.89 -2.62
N THR A 496 9.00 15.10 -2.13
CA THR A 496 8.71 14.13 -1.05
C THR A 496 8.62 14.73 0.36
N THR A 497 8.48 16.05 0.49
CA THR A 497 8.52 16.76 1.78
C THR A 497 7.23 17.48 2.13
N GLU A 498 6.29 17.54 1.18
CA GLU A 498 4.97 18.10 1.43
C GLU A 498 4.03 17.11 2.11
N PRO A 499 2.87 17.54 2.62
CA PRO A 499 1.85 16.63 3.11
C PRO A 499 1.29 15.77 1.97
N ILE A 500 0.99 14.51 2.27
CA ILE A 500 0.35 13.58 1.32
C ILE A 500 -0.85 14.21 0.55
N PRO A 501 -0.89 14.10 -0.80
CA PRO A 501 -1.91 14.74 -1.62
C PRO A 501 -3.25 13.99 -1.60
N PHE A 502 -3.22 12.67 -1.44
CA PHE A 502 -4.38 11.79 -1.56
C PHE A 502 -4.69 11.00 -0.29
N ASP A 503 -5.94 10.57 -0.15
CA ASP A 503 -6.33 9.57 0.85
C ASP A 503 -5.88 8.15 0.44
N GLN A 504 -6.26 7.12 1.21
CA GLN A 504 -5.86 5.73 0.96
C GLN A 504 -6.13 5.27 -0.49
N ARG A 505 -7.16 5.82 -1.16
CA ARG A 505 -7.56 5.40 -2.50
C ARG A 505 -6.62 5.91 -3.60
N GLY A 506 -5.77 6.90 -3.29
CA GLY A 506 -4.79 7.45 -4.21
C GLY A 506 -5.36 8.54 -5.14
N SER A 507 -4.73 8.73 -6.28
CA SER A 507 -5.07 9.78 -7.27
C SER A 507 -6.58 9.82 -7.58
N GLY A 508 -7.14 11.03 -7.69
CA GLY A 508 -8.58 11.29 -7.80
C GLY A 508 -9.33 11.35 -6.46
N PHE A 509 -8.65 11.13 -5.34
CA PHE A 509 -9.24 11.22 -4.00
C PHE A 509 -8.39 12.11 -3.11
N ALA A 510 -8.59 13.43 -3.21
CA ALA A 510 -7.83 14.41 -2.45
C ALA A 510 -7.90 14.12 -0.94
N ARG A 511 -6.79 14.32 -0.22
CA ARG A 511 -6.73 14.12 1.24
C ARG A 511 -7.42 15.23 2.03
N VAL A 512 -7.72 16.35 1.39
CA VAL A 512 -8.51 17.45 1.95
C VAL A 512 -9.44 17.90 0.83
N SER A 513 -10.72 17.55 0.93
CA SER A 513 -11.73 17.90 -0.09
C SER A 513 -12.59 19.11 0.33
N SER A 514 -12.66 19.40 1.63
CA SER A 514 -13.38 20.58 2.14
C SER A 514 -12.46 21.53 2.94
N VAL A 515 -12.71 21.70 4.24
CA VAL A 515 -11.99 22.64 5.12
C VAL A 515 -10.88 21.90 5.88
N THR A 516 -11.21 20.74 6.43
CA THR A 516 -10.32 19.94 7.28
C THR A 516 -10.35 18.50 6.84
N VAL A 517 -9.20 17.83 6.96
CA VAL A 517 -9.09 16.40 6.71
C VAL A 517 -10.03 15.60 7.61
N ASP A 518 -10.60 14.53 7.07
CA ASP A 518 -11.36 13.54 7.81
C ASP A 518 -10.43 12.70 8.69
N VAL A 519 -10.98 12.22 9.81
CA VAL A 519 -10.30 11.24 10.66
C VAL A 519 -10.40 9.86 10.00
N GLY A 520 -9.29 9.14 9.90
CA GLY A 520 -9.21 7.81 9.33
C GLY A 520 -8.56 7.76 7.96
N ALA A 521 -8.67 6.61 7.28
CA ALA A 521 -7.96 6.34 6.03
C ALA A 521 -8.55 7.03 4.79
N VAL A 522 -9.81 7.47 4.86
CA VAL A 522 -10.57 8.02 3.73
C VAL A 522 -11.02 9.43 4.04
N GLU A 523 -10.97 10.29 3.02
CA GLU A 523 -11.61 11.59 2.97
C GLU A 523 -12.94 11.48 2.21
N VAL A 524 -14.04 11.90 2.81
CA VAL A 524 -15.30 12.08 2.09
C VAL A 524 -15.08 13.18 1.06
N GLN A 525 -15.13 12.79 -0.22
CA GLN A 525 -15.02 13.77 -1.30
C GLN A 525 -16.28 14.62 -1.29
N SER A 526 -16.12 15.93 -1.39
CA SER A 526 -17.22 16.81 -1.71
C SER A 526 -17.81 16.39 -3.06
N ASP A 527 -19.14 16.45 -3.18
CA ASP A 527 -19.77 16.14 -4.45
C ASP A 527 -19.15 17.02 -5.53
N PRO A 528 -18.75 16.44 -6.69
CA PRO A 528 -18.24 17.22 -7.79
C PRO A 528 -19.19 18.37 -8.07
N THR A 529 -18.68 19.59 -8.20
CA THR A 529 -19.52 20.77 -8.29
C THR A 529 -18.91 21.78 -9.24
N ALA A 530 -19.72 22.17 -10.21
CA ALA A 530 -19.31 23.12 -11.24
C ALA A 530 -19.68 24.56 -10.93
N ASP A 531 -20.01 24.86 -9.68
CA ASP A 531 -20.18 26.23 -9.16
C ASP A 531 -18.78 26.70 -8.72
N PHE A 532 -18.03 27.28 -9.64
CA PHE A 532 -16.61 27.62 -9.48
C PHE A 532 -16.39 29.02 -8.89
N ASP A 533 -17.37 29.93 -8.95
CA ASP A 533 -17.33 31.24 -8.28
C ASP A 533 -18.08 31.31 -6.95
N PHE A 534 -18.65 30.20 -6.50
CA PHE A 534 -19.27 30.01 -5.18
C PHE A 534 -20.54 30.84 -4.97
N ASP A 535 -21.24 31.20 -6.03
CA ASP A 535 -22.50 31.94 -5.93
C ASP A 535 -23.74 31.02 -5.79
N ASN A 536 -23.52 29.70 -5.84
CA ASN A 536 -24.51 28.62 -5.75
C ASN A 536 -25.46 28.48 -6.95
N ASP A 537 -25.19 29.17 -8.05
CA ASP A 537 -25.72 28.82 -9.36
C ASP A 537 -24.62 28.15 -10.22
N ARG A 538 -25.05 27.43 -11.26
CA ARG A 538 -24.13 26.72 -12.18
C ARG A 538 -24.42 27.21 -13.57
N ASP A 539 -23.72 28.24 -14.00
CA ASP A 539 -24.10 29.03 -15.15
C ASP A 539 -22.93 29.27 -16.13
N GLY A 540 -23.07 30.28 -16.99
CA GLY A 540 -22.03 30.61 -17.97
C GLY A 540 -20.76 31.21 -17.36
N ALA A 541 -20.84 31.84 -16.18
CA ALA A 541 -19.69 32.37 -15.45
C ALA A 541 -18.76 31.24 -15.01
N ASP A 542 -19.34 30.15 -14.52
CA ASP A 542 -18.61 28.93 -14.19
C ASP A 542 -17.91 28.32 -15.40
N PHE A 543 -18.63 28.18 -16.51
CA PHE A 543 -18.02 27.66 -17.74
C PHE A 543 -16.80 28.48 -18.16
N LEU A 544 -16.84 29.81 -17.98
CA LEU A 544 -15.71 30.69 -18.26
C LEU A 544 -14.57 30.55 -17.26
N ILE A 545 -14.83 30.10 -16.02
CA ILE A 545 -13.77 29.76 -15.06
C ILE A 545 -13.08 28.47 -15.49
N TRP A 546 -13.85 27.41 -15.76
CA TRP A 546 -13.32 26.16 -16.31
C TRP A 546 -12.51 26.38 -17.59
N GLN A 547 -13.08 27.10 -18.56
CA GLN A 547 -12.40 27.37 -19.83
C GLN A 547 -11.07 28.10 -19.64
N ARG A 548 -10.96 28.98 -18.65
CA ARG A 548 -9.72 29.72 -18.35
C ARG A 548 -8.70 28.86 -17.62
N GLY A 549 -9.16 27.91 -16.82
CA GLY A 549 -8.29 26.99 -16.11
C GLY A 549 -7.97 25.70 -16.85
N PHE A 550 -8.60 25.42 -17.99
CA PHE A 550 -8.35 24.20 -18.76
C PHE A 550 -6.84 23.95 -18.99
N GLY A 551 -6.36 22.80 -18.51
CA GLY A 551 -4.95 22.39 -18.51
C GLY A 551 -4.13 22.82 -17.28
N VAL A 552 -4.74 23.44 -16.27
CA VAL A 552 -4.12 23.64 -14.96
C VAL A 552 -4.04 22.29 -14.23
N THR A 553 -2.90 22.00 -13.60
CA THR A 553 -2.65 20.72 -12.92
C THR A 553 -2.01 20.95 -11.54
N GLY A 554 -2.03 19.90 -10.71
CA GLY A 554 -1.43 19.88 -9.38
C GLY A 554 -2.15 20.80 -8.39
N VAL A 555 -1.43 21.32 -7.40
CA VAL A 555 -2.01 22.17 -6.32
C VAL A 555 -2.67 23.47 -6.81
N ALA A 556 -2.43 23.88 -8.06
CA ALA A 556 -3.09 25.03 -8.68
C ALA A 556 -4.46 24.71 -9.28
N ALA A 557 -4.75 23.42 -9.51
CA ALA A 557 -6.07 22.93 -9.88
C ALA A 557 -6.96 22.92 -8.64
N THR A 558 -7.82 23.93 -8.56
CA THR A 558 -8.75 24.18 -7.47
C THR A 558 -10.12 24.36 -8.08
N ARG A 559 -11.17 24.27 -7.25
CA ARG A 559 -12.53 24.61 -7.69
C ARG A 559 -12.60 26.00 -8.34
N SER A 560 -11.91 26.99 -7.78
CA SER A 560 -11.88 28.36 -8.35
C SER A 560 -11.11 28.50 -9.66
N SER A 561 -10.32 27.49 -10.03
CA SER A 561 -9.68 27.39 -11.34
C SER A 561 -10.41 26.40 -12.26
N GLY A 562 -11.57 25.87 -11.87
CA GLY A 562 -12.40 25.03 -12.73
C GLY A 562 -12.28 23.53 -12.52
N ASN A 563 -11.59 23.09 -11.46
CA ASN A 563 -11.57 21.68 -11.09
C ASN A 563 -12.87 21.34 -10.33
N ALA A 564 -13.81 20.70 -11.00
CA ALA A 564 -15.13 20.34 -10.51
C ALA A 564 -15.15 19.01 -9.77
N ASP A 565 -14.32 18.03 -10.14
CA ASP A 565 -14.31 16.68 -9.54
C ASP A 565 -13.16 16.43 -8.55
N PHE A 566 -12.34 17.45 -8.34
CA PHE A 566 -11.24 17.54 -7.38
C PHE A 566 -10.11 16.54 -7.61
N ASP A 567 -9.87 16.15 -8.86
CA ASP A 567 -8.84 15.17 -9.22
C ASP A 567 -7.42 15.74 -9.42
N ASN A 568 -7.22 17.02 -9.07
CA ASN A 568 -6.00 17.82 -9.25
C ASN A 568 -5.61 18.13 -10.72
N ASP A 569 -6.52 18.04 -11.68
CA ASP A 569 -6.36 18.75 -12.95
C ASP A 569 -7.63 19.54 -13.35
N VAL A 570 -7.58 20.23 -14.48
CA VAL A 570 -8.74 20.94 -15.04
C VAL A 570 -8.89 20.50 -16.49
N ASP A 571 -9.80 19.55 -16.74
CA ASP A 571 -9.86 18.83 -17.99
C ASP A 571 -11.32 18.61 -18.49
N ALA A 572 -11.54 17.60 -19.33
CA ALA A 572 -12.87 17.32 -19.88
C ALA A 572 -13.83 16.67 -18.86
N ALA A 573 -13.33 16.04 -17.81
CA ALA A 573 -14.13 15.47 -16.73
C ALA A 573 -14.84 16.58 -15.94
N ASP A 574 -14.16 17.69 -15.66
CA ASP A 574 -14.77 18.86 -15.03
C ASP A 574 -15.88 19.49 -15.88
N LEU A 575 -15.64 19.56 -17.20
CA LEU A 575 -16.67 20.02 -18.12
C LEU A 575 -17.88 19.09 -18.11
N ALA A 576 -17.68 17.79 -17.92
CA ALA A 576 -18.78 16.84 -17.82
C ALA A 576 -19.61 17.09 -16.55
N VAL A 577 -18.96 17.43 -15.44
CA VAL A 577 -19.65 17.87 -14.20
C VAL A 577 -20.43 19.15 -14.45
N TRP A 578 -19.81 20.16 -15.07
CA TRP A 578 -20.51 21.40 -15.44
C TRP A 578 -21.70 21.14 -16.35
N THR A 579 -21.53 20.30 -17.37
CA THR A 579 -22.61 19.95 -18.30
C THR A 579 -23.76 19.26 -17.60
N ALA A 580 -23.48 18.41 -16.61
CA ALA A 580 -24.48 17.70 -15.83
C ALA A 580 -25.22 18.63 -14.84
N GLN A 581 -24.58 19.70 -14.37
CA GLN A 581 -25.11 20.60 -13.36
C GLN A 581 -25.59 21.95 -13.89
N TYR A 582 -25.33 22.26 -15.16
CA TYR A 582 -25.68 23.53 -15.77
C TYR A 582 -27.17 23.83 -15.62
N GLY A 583 -27.48 25.04 -15.14
CA GLY A 583 -28.84 25.48 -14.86
C GLY A 583 -29.45 24.94 -13.57
N SER A 584 -28.68 24.24 -12.74
CA SER A 584 -29.09 23.88 -11.37
C SER A 584 -28.69 24.98 -10.39
N THR A 585 -29.66 25.46 -9.60
CA THR A 585 -29.41 26.24 -8.40
C THR A 585 -29.52 25.31 -7.21
N ALA A 586 -28.54 25.34 -6.29
CA ALA A 586 -28.73 24.65 -5.02
C ALA A 586 -29.96 25.28 -4.33
N ALA A 587 -30.97 24.46 -3.99
CA ALA A 587 -32.05 24.94 -3.16
C ALA A 587 -31.44 25.48 -1.87
N VAL A 588 -31.73 26.74 -1.55
CA VAL A 588 -31.34 27.34 -0.27
C VAL A 588 -31.96 26.47 0.82
N GLU A 589 -31.18 25.63 1.48
CA GLU A 589 -31.58 25.14 2.80
C GLU A 589 -31.58 26.37 3.69
N GLU A 590 -32.72 27.05 3.78
CA GLU A 590 -32.95 27.95 4.89
C GLU A 590 -32.75 27.12 6.16
N ALA A 591 -31.71 27.50 6.92
CA ALA A 591 -31.48 26.98 8.25
C ALA A 591 -32.79 27.09 9.04
N SER A 592 -33.51 25.99 9.15
CA SER A 592 -34.63 25.86 10.07
C SER A 592 -34.05 25.87 11.49
N MET A 593 -33.79 27.08 11.98
CA MET A 593 -33.58 27.39 13.39
C MET A 593 -34.88 27.05 14.13
N ILE A 594 -35.11 25.76 14.40
CA ILE A 594 -36.09 25.34 15.39
C ILE A 594 -35.51 25.75 16.73
N ALA A 595 -36.04 26.85 17.25
CA ALA A 595 -35.83 27.28 18.61
C ALA A 595 -36.09 26.10 19.56
N ALA A 596 -35.04 25.67 20.26
CA ALA A 596 -35.15 24.76 21.39
C ALA A 596 -36.01 25.43 22.47
N GLY A 597 -37.29 25.04 22.53
CA GLY A 597 -38.14 25.32 23.67
C GLY A 597 -37.61 24.55 24.91
N PRO A 598 -37.63 25.14 26.11
CA PRO A 598 -37.14 24.45 27.29
C PRO A 598 -38.15 23.38 27.72
N THR A 599 -37.86 22.10 27.44
CA THR A 599 -38.55 20.99 28.09
C THR A 599 -37.78 20.59 29.34
N ALA A 600 -38.31 20.99 30.49
CA ALA A 600 -37.87 20.50 31.79
C ALA A 600 -38.25 19.02 31.96
N SER A 601 -37.20 18.22 32.20
CA SER A 601 -37.04 17.20 33.23
C SER A 601 -38.02 16.02 33.38
N ALA A 602 -37.35 14.85 33.42
CA ALA A 602 -37.50 13.75 34.38
C ALA A 602 -38.57 12.69 34.11
N SER A 603 -38.09 11.50 33.75
CA SER A 603 -38.74 10.23 34.06
C SER A 603 -37.73 9.31 34.73
N ALA A 604 -37.96 9.11 36.02
CA ALA A 604 -37.21 8.20 36.88
C ALA A 604 -37.44 6.74 36.50
N ASN A 605 -36.38 5.95 36.69
CA ASN A 605 -36.36 4.50 36.64
C ASN A 605 -37.43 3.87 37.54
N PHE A 606 -38.25 2.97 36.97
CA PHE A 606 -38.99 1.96 37.72
C PHE A 606 -38.53 0.57 37.26
N ARG A 607 -37.92 -0.17 38.19
CA ARG A 607 -37.56 -1.59 38.06
C ARG A 607 -38.80 -2.45 38.27
N MET A 608 -38.88 -3.57 37.57
CA MET A 608 -39.82 -4.66 37.83
C MET A 608 -39.53 -5.38 39.16
N ALA A 609 -40.60 -5.85 39.80
CA ALA A 609 -40.66 -6.50 41.12
C ALA A 609 -40.00 -7.90 41.18
N PRO A 610 -39.90 -8.50 42.38
CA PRO A 610 -40.99 -9.41 42.75
C PRO A 610 -41.51 -9.28 44.21
N SER A 611 -42.66 -9.91 44.38
CA SER A 611 -43.54 -10.12 45.55
C SER A 611 -42.91 -10.29 46.94
N LEU A 612 -43.59 -9.76 47.97
CA LEU A 612 -44.02 -10.48 49.19
C LEU A 612 -44.89 -9.60 50.13
N THR A 613 -46.10 -10.10 50.40
CA THR A 613 -46.89 -10.07 51.67
C THR A 613 -47.24 -8.78 52.43
N ALA A 614 -48.57 -8.62 52.59
CA ALA A 614 -49.33 -8.49 53.84
C ALA A 614 -49.52 -7.12 54.54
N ASN A 615 -50.82 -6.78 54.64
CA ASN A 615 -51.55 -6.15 55.76
C ASN A 615 -51.32 -4.67 56.11
N GLY A 616 -52.41 -3.89 56.08
CA GLY A 616 -52.58 -2.68 56.91
C GLY A 616 -53.26 -1.50 56.23
N GLU A 617 -54.54 -1.29 56.56
CA GLU A 617 -55.41 -0.15 56.22
C GLU A 617 -54.87 1.24 56.67
N PRO A 618 -55.48 2.36 56.20
CA PRO A 618 -54.81 3.65 55.96
C PRO A 618 -55.11 4.74 57.00
N SER A 619 -54.36 5.86 56.95
CA SER A 619 -54.84 7.11 57.55
C SER A 619 -54.45 8.37 56.77
N ARG A 620 -55.48 9.21 56.57
CA ARG A 620 -55.51 10.55 55.97
C ARG A 620 -54.78 11.61 56.82
N SER A 621 -54.09 12.57 56.18
CA SER A 621 -53.98 14.00 56.57
C SER A 621 -53.06 14.71 55.55
N ALA A 622 -53.54 15.43 54.55
CA ALA A 622 -54.11 16.79 54.55
C ALA A 622 -53.09 17.96 54.61
N ILE A 623 -52.93 18.61 53.45
CA ILE A 623 -53.02 20.07 53.19
C ILE A 623 -51.87 21.00 53.68
N ARG A 624 -51.54 21.97 52.79
CA ARG A 624 -50.85 23.29 52.94
C ARG A 624 -49.41 23.32 52.41
N HIS A 625 -48.92 24.31 51.65
CA HIS A 625 -49.47 25.57 51.12
C HIS A 625 -48.52 26.04 50.00
N MET A 626 -49.07 26.81 49.05
CA MET A 626 -48.37 27.52 47.98
C MET A 626 -47.93 28.93 48.45
N LEU A 627 -46.94 29.49 47.73
CA LEU A 627 -46.55 30.92 47.58
C LEU A 627 -45.22 31.34 48.23
N ALA A 628 -44.24 31.69 47.40
CA ALA A 628 -43.58 33.01 47.39
C ALA A 628 -42.73 33.19 46.11
N ARG A 629 -42.78 34.40 45.57
CA ARG A 629 -42.19 34.89 44.32
C ARG A 629 -40.98 35.78 44.64
N ASP A 630 -40.10 35.91 43.64
CA ASP A 630 -39.23 37.04 43.30
C ASP A 630 -38.08 37.47 44.24
N ALA A 631 -36.85 37.46 43.72
CA ALA A 631 -35.98 38.64 43.63
C ALA A 631 -34.54 38.34 43.09
N VAL A 632 -34.19 39.08 42.02
CA VAL A 632 -32.90 39.81 41.79
C VAL A 632 -31.62 39.01 41.50
N PHE A 633 -31.02 39.25 40.32
CA PHE A 633 -29.66 39.81 40.19
C PHE A 633 -29.42 40.46 38.81
N ALA A 634 -28.92 41.69 38.85
CA ALA A 634 -28.25 42.43 37.77
C ALA A 634 -26.85 41.81 37.51
N SER A 635 -26.00 42.12 36.53
CA SER A 635 -25.76 43.26 35.64
C SER A 635 -24.52 42.88 34.78
N ALA A 636 -24.43 43.27 33.51
CA ALA A 636 -23.21 43.81 32.89
C ALA A 636 -23.48 44.23 31.43
N ARG A 637 -23.27 45.52 31.14
CA ARG A 637 -23.18 46.13 29.81
C ARG A 637 -21.70 46.40 29.50
N LEU A 638 -21.32 46.33 28.24
CA LEU A 638 -20.19 47.07 27.66
C LEU A 638 -20.60 47.57 26.26
N PRO A 639 -20.34 48.85 25.91
CA PRO A 639 -20.49 49.29 24.52
C PRO A 639 -19.33 50.18 24.00
N PHE A 640 -19.22 50.25 22.65
CA PHE A 640 -18.48 51.22 21.79
C PHE A 640 -16.93 51.24 21.92
N LEU A 641 -16.10 51.61 20.94
CA LEU A 641 -16.03 51.83 19.48
C LEU A 641 -14.61 52.42 19.28
N ASP A 642 -13.89 52.10 18.21
CA ASP A 642 -13.31 53.10 17.29
C ASP A 642 -12.22 52.54 16.36
N ALA A 643 -12.27 53.11 15.16
CA ALA A 643 -11.41 52.91 14.01
C ALA A 643 -10.14 53.77 14.08
N GLU A 644 -9.06 53.34 13.43
CA GLU A 644 -8.11 54.29 12.83
C GLU A 644 -7.55 53.77 11.48
N LEU A 645 -7.69 54.67 10.51
CA LEU A 645 -7.08 54.71 9.19
C LEU A 645 -5.68 55.32 9.31
N PHE A 646 -4.65 54.71 8.72
CA PHE A 646 -3.47 55.46 8.28
C PHE A 646 -2.90 54.92 6.97
N SER A 647 -2.64 55.85 6.05
CA SER A 647 -2.15 55.66 4.69
C SER A 647 -0.63 55.87 4.56
N LEU A 648 -0.09 55.39 3.42
CA LEU A 648 0.99 55.97 2.58
C LEU A 648 2.46 55.55 2.78
N ARG A 649 2.99 54.76 1.80
CA ARG A 649 4.11 55.02 0.84
C ARG A 649 4.82 53.69 0.47
N ALA A 650 4.70 53.16 -0.76
CA ALA A 650 5.37 53.51 -2.03
C ALA A 650 6.77 52.86 -2.25
N ALA A 651 6.84 51.88 -3.16
CA ALA A 651 7.93 51.51 -4.11
C ALA A 651 7.75 50.02 -4.51
N GLY A 652 7.88 49.53 -5.74
CA GLY A 652 8.30 50.11 -7.02
C GLY A 652 7.89 49.19 -8.18
N LYS A 653 7.88 49.76 -9.39
CA LYS A 653 7.58 49.09 -10.66
C LYS A 653 8.80 48.26 -11.13
N ALA A 654 8.57 47.04 -11.60
CA ALA A 654 9.41 46.42 -12.63
C ALA A 654 8.53 45.65 -13.62
N ARG A 655 8.58 46.07 -14.89
CA ARG A 655 7.96 45.42 -16.05
C ARG A 655 8.89 44.30 -16.52
N VAL A 656 8.35 43.10 -16.74
CA VAL A 656 9.03 42.05 -17.52
C VAL A 656 8.37 41.95 -18.89
N ARG A 657 9.18 42.16 -19.93
CA ARG A 657 8.86 41.88 -21.34
C ARG A 657 9.09 40.40 -21.58
N ILE A 658 8.07 39.69 -22.06
CA ILE A 658 8.21 38.34 -22.60
C ILE A 658 8.52 38.45 -24.10
N LEU A 659 9.65 37.88 -24.50
CA LEU A 659 10.07 37.65 -25.88
C LEU A 659 9.83 36.17 -26.16
N TRP A 660 8.97 35.89 -27.15
CA TRP A 660 8.70 34.54 -27.64
C TRP A 660 9.92 33.93 -28.33
N ARG A 661 10.22 32.68 -27.98
CA ARG A 661 10.82 31.68 -28.87
C ARG A 661 10.21 30.33 -28.60
#